data_AF-I1A6M9-F1
#
_entry.id   AF-I1A6M9-F1
#
_cell.length_a   1.000
_cell.length_b   1.000
_cell.length_c   1.000
_cell.angle_alpha   90.00
_cell.angle_beta   90.00
_cell.angle_gamma   90.00
#
_symmetry.space_group_name_H-M   'P 1'
#
loop_
_entity.id
_entity.type
_entity.pdbx_description
1 polymer ?
#
loop_
_entity_poly.entity_id
_entity_poly.type
_entity_poly.pdbx_seq_one_letter_code
_entity_poly.pdbx_strand_id
1 'polypeptide(L)'
;MKFKKIVKIIGLFSLLSMTSFASSCSIFNNLFDGISAISGPEIDDPERDKTPPFVVQPKPPIEQEKLTLNDILPITENELFLTDGLSEEEKKASLEKFNSVIRKDVNQIIEKTRDSDKKVFIEYQDTETGIIFRDFSYHTDENGNKRYLLGRLGLLMLIQEFKRKVPFGFEVRDLKSININDFAVINEKANGLYMPESRRMFINGSTFMEKGFSMYEIIGGMMPTIFHEYMHHWATTYAETGLIEDPKANVSDESARNIEKRSTTEIFYAPSTNQTNSDHAHGSRQFWNSYFASNFYKVLNFDVNKKAYIDKKSLSALGVYDKNKLLYNNLTLNDIWRLSNEFKTPDYLVGNPSPALEMGISPSGSFTVTKPRLKYSFSLTELVPREYTKYAFESYFSINDENQSYENEKHKKPTINWFGTRYFIKNKDGQEVRIFSPSGNAEDWSKTYLNNFDSHRRQYWFQDGVGNNPYDGTPKFNATVFPNSVFDISGFRYESEVKKYTILDRFGNPTPFYRTEVSTKELPQEKTKSRSVEFYKYFLETMGYGKTISQIYYENSFTSEDRKNVSIDRSKVSKIKFSGFIPNEVITNDGSTGKIDGIVLKNESGIYDWSKFEYSNIFNFFGHKNYDEGAKLYGLDSNNKFTVTDEREKQIKNRIYPKDAGYESNYLNYITNKFMEVKGKKVTVHFWRDKNNDNSATEDELVKIDVTLPTQRAVSSARSSNISDFKFKKFLVEKEKNENEIVIKEI
;
A
#
# COMPACT_ATOMS: atom_id res chain seq x y z
N MET A 1 -64.87 -41.15 8.38
CA MET A 1 -63.64 -41.09 7.53
C MET A 1 -62.82 -39.89 8.03
N LYS A 2 -61.76 -40.07 8.83
CA LYS A 2 -60.33 -40.29 8.47
C LYS A 2 -59.83 -39.31 7.39
N PHE A 3 -58.67 -38.63 7.39
CA PHE A 3 -57.51 -38.33 8.26
C PHE A 3 -56.38 -37.85 7.29
N LYS A 4 -55.47 -36.92 7.69
CA LYS A 4 -54.10 -36.60 7.13
C LYS A 4 -54.02 -35.91 5.74
N LYS A 5 -53.01 -35.09 5.35
CA LYS A 5 -51.68 -34.64 5.86
C LYS A 5 -51.21 -33.40 5.02
N ILE A 6 -50.74 -32.30 5.60
CA ILE A 6 -49.36 -31.73 5.58
C ILE A 6 -48.45 -32.16 4.40
N VAL A 7 -47.88 -31.21 3.63
CA VAL A 7 -46.41 -30.94 3.51
C VAL A 7 -46.14 -29.47 3.11
N LYS A 8 -45.21 -28.85 3.85
CA LYS A 8 -44.52 -27.56 3.62
C LYS A 8 -43.73 -27.55 2.30
N ILE A 9 -43.74 -26.45 1.56
CA ILE A 9 -42.58 -26.08 0.73
C ILE A 9 -42.05 -24.75 1.24
N ILE A 10 -40.93 -24.83 1.94
CA ILE A 10 -40.04 -23.71 2.28
C ILE A 10 -39.31 -23.36 0.98
N GLY A 11 -39.54 -22.15 0.48
CA GLY A 11 -38.72 -21.57 -0.58
C GLY A 11 -37.32 -21.29 -0.03
N LEU A 12 -36.35 -22.10 -0.46
CA LEU A 12 -34.93 -21.87 -0.27
C LEU A 12 -34.53 -20.63 -1.10
N PHE A 13 -34.48 -19.46 -0.47
CA PHE A 13 -33.67 -18.35 -0.99
C PHE A 13 -32.23 -18.61 -0.53
N SER A 14 -31.45 -19.31 -1.35
CA SER A 14 -30.01 -19.31 -1.23
C SER A 14 -29.49 -17.94 -1.68
N LEU A 15 -29.32 -17.03 -0.72
CA LEU A 15 -28.45 -15.86 -0.90
C LEU A 15 -27.01 -16.38 -1.02
N LEU A 16 -26.54 -16.57 -2.25
CA LEU A 16 -25.12 -16.65 -2.56
C LEU A 16 -24.56 -15.22 -2.51
N SER A 17 -23.84 -14.90 -1.43
CA SER A 17 -22.98 -13.72 -1.35
C SER A 17 -21.80 -13.92 -2.30
N MET A 18 -21.83 -13.27 -3.45
CA MET A 18 -20.72 -13.29 -4.41
C MET A 18 -19.82 -12.07 -4.20
N THR A 19 -18.69 -12.27 -3.54
CA THR A 19 -17.57 -11.31 -3.58
C THR A 19 -16.65 -11.72 -4.73
N SER A 20 -16.57 -10.87 -5.75
CA SER A 20 -15.58 -11.02 -6.83
C SER A 20 -14.28 -10.32 -6.41
N PHE A 21 -13.27 -11.11 -6.05
CA PHE A 21 -11.92 -10.63 -5.84
C PHE A 21 -11.27 -10.42 -7.21
N ALA A 22 -11.08 -9.17 -7.62
CA ALA A 22 -10.31 -8.83 -8.79
C ALA A 22 -8.96 -8.27 -8.34
N SER A 23 -7.90 -8.84 -8.90
CA SER A 23 -6.51 -8.57 -8.63
C SER A 23 -5.91 -7.87 -9.84
N SER A 24 -5.37 -6.65 -9.72
CA SER A 24 -4.37 -6.12 -10.67
C SER A 24 -3.78 -4.79 -10.17
N CYS A 25 -2.82 -4.86 -9.25
CA CYS A 25 -2.15 -3.66 -8.73
C CYS A 25 -1.23 -2.97 -9.75
N SER A 26 -0.97 -3.59 -10.91
CA SER A 26 -0.41 -2.95 -12.11
C SER A 26 -1.54 -2.60 -13.07
N ILE A 27 -1.57 -1.37 -13.61
CA ILE A 27 -2.52 -0.97 -14.68
C ILE A 27 -2.42 -1.91 -15.90
N PHE A 28 -1.27 -2.53 -16.11
CA PHE A 28 -0.95 -3.34 -17.27
C PHE A 28 -1.22 -4.82 -17.01
N ASN A 29 -2.31 -5.32 -17.60
CA ASN A 29 -2.42 -6.74 -17.97
C ASN A 29 -1.58 -7.07 -19.23
N ASN A 30 -0.83 -6.11 -19.77
CA ASN A 30 -0.11 -6.26 -21.03
C ASN A 30 1.30 -6.81 -20.80
N LEU A 31 1.38 -8.03 -20.27
CA LEU A 31 2.58 -8.84 -20.46
C LEU A 31 2.64 -9.44 -21.88
N PHE A 32 1.52 -9.42 -22.64
CA PHE A 32 1.42 -10.09 -23.94
C PHE A 32 0.78 -9.33 -25.11
N ASP A 33 0.08 -8.21 -24.89
CA ASP A 33 -0.57 -7.47 -26.00
C ASP A 33 0.36 -6.51 -26.76
N GLY A 34 1.64 -6.45 -26.36
CA GLY A 34 2.68 -5.69 -27.07
C GLY A 34 3.21 -6.37 -28.33
N ILE A 35 2.67 -7.53 -28.73
CA ILE A 35 3.08 -8.25 -29.94
C ILE A 35 1.86 -8.41 -30.85
N SER A 36 1.94 -7.73 -31.99
CA SER A 36 1.02 -7.77 -33.14
C SER A 36 -0.32 -7.02 -33.00
N ALA A 37 -0.31 -5.78 -33.47
CA ALA A 37 -1.42 -5.31 -34.29
C ALA A 37 -1.45 -6.16 -35.58
N ILE A 38 -2.22 -7.25 -35.61
CA ILE A 38 -2.90 -7.83 -36.79
C ILE A 38 -4.13 -8.59 -36.27
N SER A 39 -5.29 -8.17 -36.76
CA SER A 39 -6.64 -8.62 -36.43
C SER A 39 -6.96 -10.08 -36.76
N GLY A 40 -7.74 -10.74 -35.90
CA GLY A 40 -8.53 -11.95 -36.17
C GLY A 40 -9.48 -12.27 -35.01
N PRO A 41 -10.69 -12.83 -35.25
CA PRO A 41 -11.72 -12.96 -34.22
C PRO A 41 -11.37 -14.05 -33.21
N GLU A 42 -11.52 -13.74 -31.92
CA GLU A 42 -11.40 -14.69 -30.81
C GLU A 42 -12.54 -15.71 -30.84
N ILE A 43 -12.19 -16.99 -30.73
CA ILE A 43 -13.11 -18.08 -30.42
C ILE A 43 -12.85 -18.46 -28.95
N ASP A 44 -13.88 -18.34 -28.11
CA ASP A 44 -13.89 -18.76 -26.71
C ASP A 44 -13.73 -20.30 -26.61
N ASP A 45 -12.60 -20.75 -26.08
CA ASP A 45 -12.38 -22.15 -25.68
C ASP A 45 -12.08 -22.23 -24.17
N PRO A 46 -13.01 -22.77 -23.35
CA PRO A 46 -12.91 -22.84 -21.89
C PRO A 46 -11.87 -23.84 -21.36
N GLU A 47 -11.20 -24.62 -22.21
CA GLU A 47 -10.09 -25.50 -21.78
C GLU A 47 -8.69 -24.85 -21.87
N ARG A 48 -8.56 -23.70 -22.54
CA ARG A 48 -7.29 -22.99 -22.68
C ARG A 48 -6.79 -22.30 -21.39
N ASP A 49 -7.67 -22.17 -20.40
CA ASP A 49 -7.43 -21.52 -19.10
C ASP A 49 -6.78 -22.45 -18.04
N LYS A 50 -6.49 -23.71 -18.39
CA LYS A 50 -5.87 -24.69 -17.47
C LYS A 50 -4.39 -24.98 -17.74
N THR A 51 -3.84 -24.43 -18.82
CA THR A 51 -2.42 -24.55 -19.16
C THR A 51 -1.82 -23.15 -19.08
N PRO A 52 -0.77 -22.93 -18.25
CA PRO A 52 -0.14 -21.62 -18.21
C PRO A 52 0.27 -21.25 -19.64
N PRO A 53 -0.06 -20.04 -20.13
CA PRO A 53 0.63 -19.58 -21.31
C PRO A 53 2.11 -19.54 -20.88
N PHE A 54 3.00 -20.12 -21.69
CA PHE A 54 4.45 -20.27 -21.45
C PHE A 54 4.88 -21.50 -20.63
N VAL A 55 5.21 -22.58 -21.35
CA VAL A 55 6.23 -23.53 -20.91
C VAL A 55 7.58 -22.83 -21.07
N VAL A 56 8.06 -22.14 -20.03
CA VAL A 56 9.49 -21.85 -19.94
C VAL A 56 10.15 -23.21 -19.69
N GLN A 57 10.86 -23.75 -20.67
CA GLN A 57 11.72 -24.90 -20.38
C GLN A 57 12.67 -24.48 -19.26
N PRO A 58 12.67 -25.19 -18.11
CA PRO A 58 13.53 -24.82 -17.00
C PRO A 58 14.96 -24.80 -17.51
N LYS A 59 15.63 -23.65 -17.40
CA LYS A 59 17.07 -23.61 -17.61
C LYS A 59 17.73 -24.44 -16.50
N PRO A 60 18.90 -25.08 -16.77
CA PRO A 60 19.71 -25.63 -15.70
C PRO A 60 19.93 -24.57 -14.62
N PRO A 61 20.02 -24.96 -13.33
CA PRO A 61 20.14 -24.03 -12.23
C PRO A 61 21.26 -23.03 -12.57
N ILE A 62 20.91 -21.75 -12.65
CA ILE A 62 21.94 -20.72 -12.60
C ILE A 62 22.62 -20.95 -11.25
N GLU A 63 23.95 -21.06 -11.26
CA GLU A 63 24.74 -21.21 -10.04
C GLU A 63 24.34 -20.05 -9.13
N GLN A 64 23.48 -20.35 -8.14
CA GLN A 64 22.97 -19.33 -7.25
C GLN A 64 24.18 -18.75 -6.52
N GLU A 65 24.24 -17.42 -6.45
CA GLU A 65 25.18 -16.71 -5.61
C GLU A 65 25.23 -17.43 -4.25
N LYS A 66 26.42 -17.86 -3.81
CA LYS A 66 26.60 -18.56 -2.53
C LYS A 66 26.39 -17.56 -1.39
N LEU A 67 25.15 -17.18 -1.17
CA LEU A 67 24.73 -16.29 -0.12
C LEU A 67 24.82 -17.00 1.23
N THR A 68 25.21 -16.25 2.23
CA THR A 68 25.38 -16.66 3.63
C THR A 68 24.58 -15.74 4.55
N LEU A 69 24.38 -16.15 5.81
CA LEU A 69 23.72 -15.29 6.80
C LEU A 69 24.47 -13.96 7.05
N ASN A 70 25.78 -13.91 6.79
CA ASN A 70 26.57 -12.68 6.90
C ASN A 70 26.18 -11.62 5.87
N ASP A 71 25.42 -11.99 4.84
CA ASP A 71 24.93 -11.06 3.81
C ASP A 71 23.63 -10.36 4.23
N ILE A 72 23.00 -10.76 5.35
CA ILE A 72 21.86 -10.01 5.92
C ILE A 72 22.40 -8.82 6.69
N LEU A 73 22.22 -7.63 6.15
CA LEU A 73 22.65 -6.40 6.81
C LEU A 73 21.79 -6.10 8.06
N PRO A 74 22.42 -5.73 9.19
CA PRO A 74 21.70 -5.23 10.35
C PRO A 74 21.06 -3.88 10.07
N ILE A 75 19.90 -3.65 10.68
CA ILE A 75 19.25 -2.35 10.76
C ILE A 75 19.89 -1.60 11.92
N THR A 76 20.34 -0.38 11.63
CA THR A 76 21.08 0.47 12.57
C THR A 76 20.14 1.43 13.32
N GLU A 77 20.63 2.06 14.39
CA GLU A 77 19.87 3.05 15.16
C GLU A 77 19.36 4.21 14.28
N ASN A 78 20.17 4.68 13.33
CA ASN A 78 19.82 5.79 12.45
C ASN A 78 18.63 5.48 11.52
N GLU A 79 18.30 4.20 11.36
CA GLU A 79 17.22 3.74 10.50
C GLU A 79 15.91 3.52 11.26
N LEU A 80 15.83 3.90 12.53
CA LEU A 80 14.68 3.66 13.38
C LEU A 80 14.40 4.89 14.23
N PHE A 81 13.15 5.05 14.63
CA PHE A 81 12.81 5.98 15.69
C PHE A 81 12.69 5.22 17.01
N LEU A 82 13.70 5.40 17.84
CA LEU A 82 13.72 4.94 19.22
C LEU A 82 13.03 5.99 20.10
N THR A 83 12.26 5.50 21.07
CA THR A 83 11.64 6.35 22.09
C THR A 83 12.73 7.12 22.85
N ASP A 84 12.53 8.41 23.13
CA ASP A 84 13.50 9.17 23.91
C ASP A 84 13.61 8.65 25.35
N GLY A 85 14.77 8.88 25.96
CA GLY A 85 15.03 8.57 27.37
C GLY A 85 15.41 7.10 27.63
N LEU A 86 15.52 6.28 26.58
CA LEU A 86 16.04 4.91 26.69
C LEU A 86 17.53 4.92 27.06
N SER A 87 17.93 4.02 27.96
CA SER A 87 19.34 3.74 28.23
C SER A 87 20.01 3.08 27.01
N GLU A 88 21.34 3.15 26.93
CA GLU A 88 22.08 2.50 25.84
C GLU A 88 21.87 0.97 25.81
N GLU A 89 21.69 0.35 26.98
CA GLU A 89 21.32 -1.06 27.10
C GLU A 89 19.93 -1.33 26.54
N GLU A 90 18.94 -0.48 26.82
CA GLU A 90 17.58 -0.60 26.31
C GLU A 90 17.52 -0.41 24.79
N LYS A 91 18.27 0.56 24.26
CA LYS A 91 18.42 0.77 22.82
C LYS A 91 19.04 -0.45 22.15
N LYS A 92 20.15 -0.95 22.68
CA LYS A 92 20.83 -2.14 22.17
C LYS A 92 19.91 -3.37 22.19
N ALA A 93 19.21 -3.61 23.29
CA ALA A 93 18.26 -4.71 23.40
C ALA A 93 17.11 -4.59 22.39
N SER A 94 16.60 -3.38 22.18
CA SER A 94 15.55 -3.08 21.19
C SER A 94 16.05 -3.36 19.77
N LEU A 95 17.25 -2.89 19.42
CA LEU A 95 17.89 -3.15 18.13
C LEU A 95 18.18 -4.63 17.91
N GLU A 96 18.66 -5.33 18.92
CA GLU A 96 18.92 -6.77 18.85
C GLU A 96 17.64 -7.56 18.64
N LYS A 97 16.54 -7.19 19.30
CA LYS A 97 15.23 -7.81 19.09
C LYS A 97 14.73 -7.55 17.67
N PHE A 98 14.85 -6.32 17.19
CA PHE A 98 14.44 -5.93 15.84
C PHE A 98 15.25 -6.70 14.77
N ASN A 99 16.54 -6.91 15.00
CA ASN A 99 17.46 -7.65 14.13
C ASN A 99 17.50 -9.18 14.37
N SER A 100 16.52 -9.75 15.09
CA SER A 100 16.59 -11.14 15.56
C SER A 100 16.79 -12.20 14.48
N VAL A 101 16.39 -11.92 13.24
CA VAL A 101 16.49 -12.83 12.09
C VAL A 101 17.92 -13.12 11.65
N ILE A 102 18.86 -12.19 11.89
CA ILE A 102 20.28 -12.34 11.49
C ILE A 102 20.96 -13.47 12.26
N ARG A 103 20.47 -13.79 13.46
CA ARG A 103 21.02 -14.83 14.34
C ARG A 103 20.32 -16.18 14.18
N LYS A 104 19.46 -16.35 13.17
CA LYS A 104 18.69 -17.59 12.98
C LYS A 104 19.44 -18.59 12.13
N ASP A 105 19.37 -19.85 12.54
CA ASP A 105 19.84 -20.96 11.72
C ASP A 105 18.82 -21.24 10.63
N VAL A 106 19.22 -21.01 9.37
CA VAL A 106 18.39 -21.25 8.18
C VAL A 106 17.85 -22.68 8.12
N ASN A 107 18.54 -23.66 8.69
CA ASN A 107 18.13 -25.07 8.69
C ASN A 107 16.93 -25.35 9.60
N GLN A 108 16.59 -24.42 10.51
CA GLN A 108 15.40 -24.53 11.36
C GLN A 108 14.12 -24.15 10.62
N ILE A 109 14.23 -23.43 9.50
CA ILE A 109 13.12 -23.29 8.57
C ILE A 109 12.92 -24.69 7.99
N ILE A 110 11.72 -25.24 8.08
CA ILE A 110 11.39 -26.57 7.55
C ILE A 110 10.36 -26.47 6.43
N GLU A 111 10.41 -27.40 5.50
CA GLU A 111 9.36 -27.53 4.49
C GLU A 111 8.10 -28.11 5.15
N LYS A 112 6.96 -27.56 4.76
CA LYS A 112 5.64 -27.99 5.21
C LYS A 112 4.75 -28.21 4.00
N THR A 113 3.76 -29.07 4.17
CA THR A 113 2.74 -29.33 3.15
C THR A 113 1.42 -28.78 3.65
N ARG A 114 0.75 -27.96 2.83
CA ARG A 114 -0.58 -27.46 3.14
C ARG A 114 -1.59 -28.60 2.97
N ASP A 115 -2.36 -28.87 4.02
CA ASP A 115 -3.26 -30.03 4.05
C ASP A 115 -4.33 -30.00 2.95
N SER A 116 -4.86 -28.81 2.65
CA SER A 116 -6.00 -28.60 1.76
C SER A 116 -5.71 -28.88 0.29
N ASP A 117 -4.52 -28.56 -0.20
CA ASP A 117 -4.18 -28.67 -1.63
C ASP A 117 -2.81 -29.32 -1.89
N LYS A 118 -2.18 -29.86 -0.84
CA LYS A 118 -0.88 -30.55 -0.88
C LYS A 118 0.26 -29.71 -1.44
N LYS A 119 0.12 -28.38 -1.49
CA LYS A 119 1.22 -27.48 -1.87
C LYS A 119 2.29 -27.46 -0.79
N VAL A 120 3.54 -27.51 -1.23
CA VAL A 120 4.71 -27.46 -0.36
C VAL A 120 5.21 -26.02 -0.25
N PHE A 121 5.56 -25.60 0.95
CA PHE A 121 6.07 -24.26 1.24
C PHE A 121 7.09 -24.31 2.38
N ILE A 122 7.96 -23.30 2.44
CA ILE A 122 8.76 -22.99 3.63
C ILE A 122 8.12 -21.81 4.35
N GLU A 123 8.20 -21.78 5.69
CA GLU A 123 7.67 -20.65 6.46
C GLU A 123 8.56 -20.25 7.64
N TYR A 124 8.50 -18.97 8.00
CA TYR A 124 9.11 -18.42 9.20
C TYR A 124 8.20 -17.34 9.80
N GLN A 125 8.05 -17.35 11.12
CA GLN A 125 7.31 -16.31 11.84
C GLN A 125 8.30 -15.31 12.45
N ASP A 126 8.21 -14.05 12.03
CA ASP A 126 9.04 -13.00 12.61
C ASP A 126 8.58 -12.67 14.04
N THR A 127 9.54 -12.63 14.97
CA THR A 127 9.24 -12.47 16.40
C THR A 127 8.87 -11.05 16.78
N GLU A 128 9.24 -10.07 15.97
CA GLU A 128 8.99 -8.65 16.26
C GLU A 128 7.60 -8.23 15.76
N THR A 129 7.33 -8.52 14.49
CA THR A 129 6.08 -8.20 13.79
C THR A 129 5.00 -9.26 14.01
N GLY A 130 5.35 -10.49 14.36
CA GLY A 130 4.40 -11.61 14.49
C GLY A 130 3.90 -12.19 13.16
N ILE A 131 4.29 -11.60 12.02
CA ILE A 131 3.87 -12.03 10.68
C ILE A 131 4.50 -13.36 10.32
N ILE A 132 3.71 -14.25 9.70
CA ILE A 132 4.22 -15.49 9.09
C ILE A 132 4.56 -15.21 7.62
N PHE A 133 5.81 -15.40 7.24
CA PHE A 133 6.26 -15.32 5.84
C PHE A 133 6.33 -16.72 5.26
N ARG A 134 5.75 -16.93 4.07
CA ARG A 134 5.73 -18.21 3.37
C ARG A 134 6.23 -18.08 1.94
N ASP A 135 7.14 -18.96 1.52
CA ASP A 135 7.52 -19.10 0.11
C ASP A 135 7.02 -20.46 -0.40
N PHE A 136 6.05 -20.43 -1.30
CA PHE A 136 5.45 -21.63 -1.87
C PHE A 136 6.30 -22.14 -3.02
N SER A 137 6.49 -23.46 -3.07
CA SER A 137 7.23 -24.07 -4.16
C SER A 137 6.46 -23.89 -5.47
N TYR A 138 7.14 -23.32 -6.47
CA TYR A 138 6.56 -23.11 -7.81
C TYR A 138 6.83 -24.29 -8.75
N HIS A 139 7.79 -25.16 -8.43
CA HIS A 139 8.16 -26.29 -9.27
C HIS A 139 8.86 -27.40 -8.46
N THR A 140 8.79 -28.63 -8.97
CA THR A 140 9.61 -29.75 -8.46
C THR A 140 10.53 -30.18 -9.59
N ASP A 141 11.84 -30.18 -9.35
CA ASP A 141 12.82 -30.54 -10.37
C ASP A 141 12.84 -32.05 -10.65
N GLU A 142 13.64 -32.45 -11.65
CA GLU A 142 13.78 -33.85 -12.08
C GLU A 142 14.29 -34.78 -10.97
N ASN A 143 14.99 -34.24 -9.97
CA ASN A 143 15.50 -34.99 -8.82
C ASN A 143 14.50 -35.04 -7.66
N GLY A 144 13.31 -34.47 -7.81
CA GLY A 144 12.28 -34.40 -6.78
C GLY A 144 12.45 -33.24 -5.80
N ASN A 145 13.43 -32.35 -5.99
CA ASN A 145 13.65 -31.21 -5.11
C ASN A 145 12.66 -30.09 -5.40
N LYS A 146 12.16 -29.46 -4.34
CA LYS A 146 11.25 -28.31 -4.44
C LYS A 146 12.04 -27.05 -4.75
N ARG A 147 11.56 -26.30 -5.75
CA ARG A 147 12.10 -24.98 -6.12
C ARG A 147 11.27 -23.87 -5.52
N TYR A 148 11.98 -22.88 -4.99
CA TYR A 148 11.47 -21.73 -4.25
C TYR A 148 12.05 -20.45 -4.85
N LEU A 149 11.29 -19.35 -4.83
CA LEU A 149 11.78 -18.11 -5.42
C LEU A 149 12.87 -17.47 -4.55
N LEU A 150 12.65 -17.45 -3.24
CA LEU A 150 13.56 -16.88 -2.25
C LEU A 150 14.41 -17.98 -1.60
N GLY A 151 13.81 -19.15 -1.35
CA GLY A 151 14.42 -20.17 -0.50
C GLY A 151 14.61 -19.69 0.94
N ARG A 152 15.34 -20.46 1.75
CA ARG A 152 15.43 -20.23 3.21
C ARG A 152 16.10 -18.90 3.55
N LEU A 153 17.24 -18.60 2.94
CA LEU A 153 18.00 -17.38 3.21
C LEU A 153 17.30 -16.14 2.63
N GLY A 154 16.82 -16.20 1.39
CA GLY A 154 16.06 -15.11 0.79
C GLY A 154 14.79 -14.76 1.56
N LEU A 155 14.14 -15.75 2.19
CA LEU A 155 12.99 -15.51 3.08
C LEU A 155 13.38 -14.67 4.30
N LEU A 156 14.50 -14.97 4.96
CA LEU A 156 15.02 -14.18 6.09
C LEU A 156 15.47 -12.78 5.65
N MET A 157 16.10 -12.65 4.48
CA MET A 157 16.47 -11.36 3.90
C MET A 157 15.22 -10.50 3.65
N LEU A 158 14.16 -11.08 3.08
CA LEU A 158 12.90 -10.35 2.85
C LEU A 158 12.28 -9.87 4.17
N ILE A 159 12.30 -10.68 5.23
CA ILE A 159 11.78 -10.30 6.54
C ILE A 159 12.57 -9.12 7.12
N GLN A 160 13.89 -9.19 7.02
CA GLN A 160 14.76 -8.11 7.47
C GLN A 160 14.47 -6.82 6.70
N GLU A 161 14.35 -6.91 5.38
CA GLU A 161 14.11 -5.75 4.53
C GLU A 161 12.68 -5.21 4.64
N PHE A 162 11.69 -6.04 4.93
CA PHE A 162 10.35 -5.59 5.30
C PHE A 162 10.44 -4.65 6.51
N LYS A 163 11.16 -5.08 7.57
CA LYS A 163 11.37 -4.26 8.76
C LYS A 163 12.13 -2.97 8.47
N ARG A 164 13.08 -2.99 7.53
CA ARG A 164 13.87 -1.82 7.15
C ARG A 164 13.06 -0.77 6.36
N LYS A 165 12.24 -1.20 5.41
CA LYS A 165 11.68 -0.34 4.35
C LYS A 165 10.16 -0.19 4.34
N VAL A 166 9.41 -1.06 5.04
CA VAL A 166 7.96 -0.89 5.17
C VAL A 166 7.67 -0.13 6.48
N PRO A 167 7.02 1.04 6.41
CA PRO A 167 6.66 1.80 7.60
C PRO A 167 5.43 1.19 8.25
N PHE A 168 5.52 0.89 9.55
CA PHE A 168 4.44 0.28 10.32
C PHE A 168 4.39 0.76 11.77
N GLY A 169 3.17 0.83 12.31
CA GLY A 169 2.89 0.83 13.74
C GLY A 169 2.54 -0.57 14.24
N PHE A 170 1.83 -0.66 15.36
CA PHE A 170 1.45 -1.95 15.94
C PHE A 170 0.35 -2.71 15.21
N GLU A 171 -0.32 -2.09 14.23
CA GLU A 171 -1.18 -2.79 13.27
C GLU A 171 -0.45 -3.93 12.56
N VAL A 172 0.87 -3.85 12.38
CA VAL A 172 1.67 -4.92 11.78
C VAL A 172 1.44 -6.29 12.43
N ARG A 173 1.12 -6.31 13.73
CA ARG A 173 0.88 -7.54 14.51
C ARG A 173 -0.51 -8.14 14.31
N ASP A 174 -1.39 -7.38 13.67
CA ASP A 174 -2.68 -7.86 13.25
C ASP A 174 -2.61 -8.57 11.89
N LEU A 175 -1.67 -8.19 11.01
CA LEU A 175 -1.37 -8.91 9.78
C LEU A 175 -0.90 -10.35 10.07
N LYS A 176 -1.54 -11.33 9.44
CA LYS A 176 -1.30 -12.76 9.72
C LYS A 176 -0.17 -13.36 8.90
N SER A 177 -0.18 -13.14 7.59
CA SER A 177 0.87 -13.72 6.75
C SER A 177 1.11 -12.97 5.45
N ILE A 178 2.33 -13.14 4.94
CA ILE A 178 2.76 -12.75 3.59
C ILE A 178 3.11 -14.03 2.85
N ASN A 179 2.36 -14.34 1.79
CA ASN A 179 2.44 -15.60 1.07
C ASN A 179 2.97 -15.34 -0.34
N ILE A 180 4.17 -15.81 -0.62
CA ILE A 180 4.88 -15.62 -1.88
C ILE A 180 4.59 -16.82 -2.78
N ASN A 181 4.17 -16.57 -4.02
CA ASN A 181 3.88 -17.56 -5.06
C ASN A 181 2.81 -18.59 -4.70
N ASP A 182 1.86 -18.22 -3.82
CA ASP A 182 0.68 -19.05 -3.61
C ASP A 182 -0.31 -18.89 -4.77
N PHE A 183 0.04 -19.45 -5.92
CA PHE A 183 -0.78 -19.44 -7.14
C PHE A 183 -2.10 -20.19 -6.97
N ALA A 184 -2.36 -20.82 -5.81
CA ALA A 184 -3.69 -21.34 -5.53
C ALA A 184 -4.66 -20.20 -5.23
N VAL A 185 -4.19 -19.04 -4.76
CA VAL A 185 -5.01 -17.89 -4.35
C VAL A 185 -4.83 -16.71 -5.30
N ILE A 186 -3.59 -16.27 -5.52
CA ILE A 186 -3.31 -15.11 -6.39
C ILE A 186 -3.29 -15.52 -7.87
N ASN A 187 -3.90 -14.68 -8.71
CA ASN A 187 -3.85 -14.82 -10.17
C ASN A 187 -2.43 -14.55 -10.68
N GLU A 188 -1.97 -15.32 -11.67
CA GLU A 188 -0.69 -15.13 -12.34
C GLU A 188 -0.53 -13.74 -12.99
N LYS A 189 -1.63 -13.08 -13.34
CA LYS A 189 -1.64 -11.73 -13.94
C LYS A 189 -1.57 -10.58 -12.91
N ALA A 190 -1.69 -10.87 -11.61
CA ALA A 190 -1.62 -9.85 -10.57
C ALA A 190 -0.31 -9.96 -9.79
N ASN A 191 0.32 -8.82 -9.53
CA ASN A 191 1.57 -8.76 -8.76
C ASN A 191 1.33 -8.97 -7.25
N GLY A 192 0.21 -8.44 -6.72
CA GLY A 192 -0.14 -8.46 -5.30
C GLY A 192 -1.64 -8.59 -5.08
N LEU A 193 -2.00 -9.05 -3.88
CA LEU A 193 -3.37 -9.10 -3.37
C LEU A 193 -3.37 -9.07 -1.84
N TYR A 194 -3.97 -8.04 -1.26
CA TYR A 194 -4.35 -8.01 0.15
C TYR A 194 -5.79 -8.47 0.34
N MET A 195 -6.01 -9.32 1.34
CA MET A 195 -7.35 -9.76 1.77
C MET A 195 -7.64 -9.20 3.16
N PRO A 196 -8.45 -8.13 3.31
CA PRO A 196 -8.75 -7.49 4.59
C PRO A 196 -9.29 -8.43 5.65
N GLU A 197 -10.21 -9.30 5.24
CA GLU A 197 -10.84 -10.29 6.13
C GLU A 197 -9.78 -11.24 6.68
N SER A 198 -9.04 -11.91 5.78
CA SER A 198 -8.02 -12.90 6.16
C SER A 198 -6.78 -12.31 6.83
N ARG A 199 -6.57 -11.00 6.63
CA ARG A 199 -5.36 -10.26 7.03
C ARG A 199 -4.13 -10.94 6.45
N ARG A 200 -4.19 -11.29 5.17
CA ARG A 200 -3.11 -11.96 4.44
C ARG A 200 -2.78 -11.20 3.17
N MET A 201 -1.49 -11.14 2.89
CA MET A 201 -0.96 -10.65 1.62
C MET A 201 -0.53 -11.84 0.78
N PHE A 202 -0.76 -11.75 -0.52
CA PHE A 202 -0.30 -12.70 -1.52
C PHE A 202 0.53 -11.94 -2.54
N ILE A 203 1.74 -12.42 -2.80
CA ILE A 203 2.71 -11.77 -3.70
C ILE A 203 3.06 -12.74 -4.80
N ASN A 204 2.98 -12.28 -6.05
CA ASN A 204 3.33 -13.05 -7.22
C ASN A 204 4.72 -12.64 -7.71
N GLY A 205 5.68 -13.55 -7.60
CA GLY A 205 7.05 -13.37 -8.05
C GLY A 205 7.38 -14.09 -9.36
N SER A 206 6.38 -14.53 -10.14
CA SER A 206 6.59 -15.19 -11.44
C SER A 206 7.42 -14.35 -12.42
N THR A 207 7.33 -13.02 -12.31
CA THR A 207 8.15 -12.07 -13.08
C THR A 207 9.65 -12.23 -12.84
N PHE A 208 10.07 -12.84 -11.73
CA PHE A 208 11.48 -12.97 -11.35
C PHE A 208 12.05 -14.40 -11.42
N MET A 209 11.18 -15.42 -11.47
CA MET A 209 11.57 -16.83 -11.45
C MET A 209 12.49 -17.21 -12.62
N GLU A 210 13.62 -17.87 -12.31
CA GLU A 210 14.52 -18.53 -13.27
C GLU A 210 15.04 -17.63 -14.41
N LYS A 211 15.06 -16.31 -14.17
CA LYS A 211 15.43 -15.31 -15.18
C LYS A 211 16.86 -14.79 -15.04
N GLY A 212 17.58 -15.18 -13.98
CA GLY A 212 18.96 -14.77 -13.73
C GLY A 212 19.11 -13.47 -12.94
N PHE A 213 18.08 -13.07 -12.19
CA PHE A 213 18.16 -12.00 -11.21
C PHE A 213 18.86 -12.49 -9.94
N SER A 214 19.66 -11.62 -9.32
CA SER A 214 20.22 -11.83 -7.98
C SER A 214 19.12 -11.78 -6.90
N MET A 215 19.41 -12.31 -5.71
CA MET A 215 18.45 -12.25 -4.59
C MET A 215 18.13 -10.80 -4.19
N TYR A 216 19.14 -9.91 -4.24
CA TYR A 216 18.95 -8.47 -4.01
C TYR A 216 17.94 -7.87 -5.00
N GLU A 217 18.08 -8.19 -6.29
CA GLU A 217 17.15 -7.72 -7.33
C GLU A 217 15.76 -8.30 -7.16
N ILE A 218 15.62 -9.58 -6.81
CA ILE A 218 14.32 -10.22 -6.56
C ILE A 218 13.60 -9.53 -5.40
N ILE A 219 14.27 -9.33 -4.26
CA ILE A 219 13.70 -8.64 -3.10
C ILE A 219 13.37 -7.19 -3.47
N GLY A 220 14.29 -6.48 -4.12
CA GLY A 220 14.08 -5.10 -4.56
C GLY A 220 12.93 -4.94 -5.55
N GLY A 221 12.70 -5.94 -6.41
CA GLY A 221 11.58 -5.98 -7.35
C GLY A 221 10.23 -6.35 -6.70
N MET A 222 10.23 -7.14 -5.63
CA MET A 222 9.01 -7.53 -4.90
C MET A 222 8.57 -6.50 -3.85
N MET A 223 9.52 -5.79 -3.23
CA MET A 223 9.22 -4.90 -2.10
C MET A 223 8.21 -3.78 -2.40
N PRO A 224 8.20 -3.12 -3.59
CA PRO A 224 7.18 -2.12 -3.91
C PRO A 224 5.76 -2.70 -3.82
N THR A 225 5.55 -3.93 -4.29
CA THR A 225 4.25 -4.61 -4.20
C THR A 225 3.89 -4.92 -2.75
N ILE A 226 4.84 -5.44 -1.97
CA ILE A 226 4.62 -5.72 -0.54
C ILE A 226 4.25 -4.45 0.22
N PHE A 227 4.93 -3.34 -0.07
CA PHE A 227 4.65 -2.03 0.49
C PHE A 227 3.23 -1.57 0.14
N HIS A 228 2.83 -1.67 -1.14
CA HIS A 228 1.48 -1.33 -1.60
C HIS A 228 0.40 -2.14 -0.86
N GLU A 229 0.54 -3.48 -0.84
CA GLU A 229 -0.41 -4.35 -0.16
C GLU A 229 -0.47 -4.08 1.35
N TYR A 230 0.67 -3.73 1.96
CA TYR A 230 0.73 -3.37 3.38
C TYR A 230 -0.04 -2.08 3.66
N MET A 231 0.01 -1.09 2.75
CA MET A 231 -0.76 0.14 2.93
C MET A 231 -2.26 -0.06 2.78
N HIS A 232 -2.73 -1.09 2.05
CA HIS A 232 -4.13 -1.51 2.14
C HIS A 232 -4.46 -2.06 3.54
N HIS A 233 -3.55 -2.83 4.16
CA HIS A 233 -3.73 -3.29 5.53
C HIS A 233 -3.82 -2.12 6.53
N TRP A 234 -2.93 -1.12 6.40
CA TRP A 234 -3.01 0.11 7.19
C TRP A 234 -4.34 0.84 6.98
N ALA A 235 -4.75 1.03 5.73
CA ALA A 235 -5.98 1.75 5.38
C ALA A 235 -7.22 1.08 5.96
N THR A 236 -7.35 -0.25 5.79
CA THR A 236 -8.48 -1.03 6.34
C THR A 236 -8.51 -1.08 7.87
N THR A 237 -7.38 -0.79 8.52
CA THR A 237 -7.26 -0.74 9.97
C THR A 237 -7.65 0.62 10.55
N TYR A 238 -7.34 1.73 9.85
CA TYR A 238 -7.45 3.08 10.43
C TYR A 238 -8.28 4.08 9.62
N ALA A 239 -8.27 4.00 8.30
CA ALA A 239 -8.89 5.00 7.42
C ALA A 239 -10.25 4.54 6.87
N GLU A 240 -10.38 3.26 6.55
CA GLU A 240 -11.61 2.63 6.04
C GLU A 240 -12.48 2.08 7.19
N THR A 241 -12.63 2.89 8.24
CA THR A 241 -13.37 2.54 9.45
C THR A 241 -14.63 3.40 9.63
N GLY A 242 -15.11 4.04 8.55
CA GLY A 242 -16.31 4.87 8.61
C GLY A 242 -17.54 4.01 8.88
N LEU A 243 -18.38 4.41 9.84
CA LEU A 243 -19.61 3.68 10.15
C LEU A 243 -20.77 4.14 9.26
N ILE A 244 -21.75 3.26 9.03
CA ILE A 244 -22.91 3.56 8.16
C ILE A 244 -23.79 4.62 8.81
N GLU A 245 -23.96 4.53 10.12
CA GLU A 245 -24.75 5.40 10.99
C GLU A 245 -24.10 6.76 11.27
N ASP A 246 -22.80 6.91 11.02
CA ASP A 246 -22.11 8.18 11.23
C ASP A 246 -22.55 9.24 10.21
N PRO A 247 -22.54 10.55 10.60
CA PRO A 247 -22.91 11.65 9.71
C PRO A 247 -22.10 11.63 8.42
N LYS A 248 -22.79 11.73 7.28
CA LYS A 248 -22.12 11.74 5.97
C LYS A 248 -21.56 13.12 5.64
N ALA A 249 -20.38 13.16 5.05
CA ALA A 249 -19.76 14.37 4.51
C ALA A 249 -19.07 14.08 3.18
N ASN A 250 -19.05 15.06 2.27
CA ASN A 250 -18.28 14.94 1.04
C ASN A 250 -16.84 15.38 1.28
N VAL A 251 -15.89 14.83 0.52
CA VAL A 251 -14.47 15.20 0.62
C VAL A 251 -14.18 16.68 0.35
N SER A 252 -15.07 17.38 -0.36
CA SER A 252 -14.96 18.82 -0.59
C SER A 252 -15.36 19.66 0.62
N ASP A 253 -16.21 19.13 1.50
CA ASP A 253 -16.87 19.90 2.55
C ASP A 253 -15.86 20.32 3.63
N GLU A 254 -15.99 21.53 4.14
CA GLU A 254 -15.09 22.01 5.22
C GLU A 254 -15.30 21.25 6.52
N SER A 255 -16.54 20.91 6.83
CA SER A 255 -16.86 20.07 8.00
C SER A 255 -16.24 18.68 7.95
N ALA A 256 -15.91 18.17 6.76
CA ALA A 256 -15.26 16.86 6.61
C ALA A 256 -13.83 16.86 7.14
N ARG A 257 -13.17 18.02 7.25
CA ARG A 257 -11.78 18.17 7.73
C ARG A 257 -11.67 18.45 9.23
N ASN A 258 -12.78 18.39 9.96
CA ASN A 258 -12.76 18.66 11.39
C ASN A 258 -12.24 17.44 12.18
N ILE A 259 -11.08 17.58 12.82
CA ILE A 259 -10.46 16.52 13.63
C ILE A 259 -11.29 16.13 14.85
N GLU A 260 -12.12 17.03 15.38
CA GLU A 260 -12.92 16.78 16.58
C GLU A 260 -14.28 16.15 16.29
N LYS A 261 -14.56 15.81 15.03
CA LYS A 261 -15.88 15.31 14.61
C LYS A 261 -15.78 14.00 13.84
N ARG A 262 -16.38 12.95 14.42
CA ARG A 262 -16.61 11.69 13.71
C ARG A 262 -17.61 11.87 12.57
N SER A 263 -17.19 11.53 11.36
CA SER A 263 -18.02 11.54 10.15
C SER A 263 -17.49 10.57 9.11
N THR A 264 -18.36 10.18 8.17
CA THR A 264 -18.08 9.17 7.16
C THR A 264 -18.24 9.72 5.75
N THR A 265 -17.24 9.49 4.92
CA THR A 265 -17.28 9.75 3.48
C THR A 265 -17.62 8.45 2.78
N GLU A 266 -18.63 8.50 1.93
CA GLU A 266 -18.97 7.40 1.06
C GLU A 266 -18.20 7.51 -0.25
N ILE A 267 -17.54 6.42 -0.66
CA ILE A 267 -16.88 6.33 -1.95
C ILE A 267 -17.40 5.12 -2.74
N PHE A 268 -17.27 5.22 -4.05
CA PHE A 268 -17.44 4.11 -4.96
C PHE A 268 -16.12 3.37 -5.19
N TYR A 269 -16.17 2.04 -5.20
CA TYR A 269 -15.04 1.21 -5.61
C TYR A 269 -15.50 0.11 -6.58
N ALA A 270 -14.90 0.08 -7.76
CA ALA A 270 -15.12 -0.97 -8.75
C ALA A 270 -13.85 -1.79 -8.90
N PRO A 271 -13.76 -2.98 -8.27
CA PRO A 271 -12.58 -3.83 -8.41
C PRO A 271 -12.47 -4.44 -9.83
N SER A 272 -13.58 -4.51 -10.59
CA SER A 272 -13.59 -5.08 -11.95
C SER A 272 -13.34 -4.04 -13.04
N THR A 273 -12.38 -4.34 -13.92
CA THR A 273 -11.92 -3.50 -15.04
C THR A 273 -12.68 -3.68 -16.34
N ASN A 274 -13.69 -4.56 -16.39
CA ASN A 274 -14.32 -4.96 -17.65
C ASN A 274 -15.21 -3.85 -18.24
N GLN A 275 -15.26 -3.76 -19.58
CA GLN A 275 -15.98 -2.73 -20.33
C GLN A 275 -17.50 -2.66 -20.03
N THR A 276 -18.09 -3.73 -19.52
CA THR A 276 -19.52 -3.77 -19.12
C THR A 276 -19.84 -2.93 -17.89
N ASN A 277 -18.84 -2.44 -17.15
CA ASN A 277 -18.99 -1.58 -15.97
C ASN A 277 -18.84 -0.09 -16.30
N SER A 278 -19.36 0.33 -17.45
CA SER A 278 -19.37 1.74 -17.89
C SER A 278 -20.12 2.64 -16.91
N ASP A 279 -21.10 2.10 -16.18
CA ASP A 279 -21.93 2.77 -15.17
C ASP A 279 -21.79 2.13 -13.77
N HIS A 280 -22.10 2.90 -12.71
CA HIS A 280 -21.90 2.52 -11.29
C HIS A 280 -22.78 1.36 -10.77
N ALA A 281 -23.43 0.60 -11.65
CA ALA A 281 -24.38 -0.44 -11.30
C ALA A 281 -23.76 -1.68 -10.61
N HIS A 282 -22.41 -1.82 -10.62
CA HIS A 282 -21.72 -3.05 -10.21
C HIS A 282 -20.48 -2.86 -9.31
N GLY A 283 -20.28 -1.69 -8.69
CA GLY A 283 -19.20 -1.47 -7.70
C GLY A 283 -19.68 -1.57 -6.25
N SER A 284 -18.76 -1.73 -5.30
CA SER A 284 -19.04 -1.74 -3.86
C SER A 284 -19.01 -0.32 -3.28
N ARG A 285 -19.89 -0.09 -2.30
CA ARG A 285 -19.90 1.14 -1.49
C ARG A 285 -18.92 0.95 -0.33
N GLN A 286 -17.99 1.88 -0.17
CA GLN A 286 -17.07 1.88 0.96
C GLN A 286 -17.28 3.12 1.83
N PHE A 287 -16.99 2.98 3.12
CA PHE A 287 -17.22 4.01 4.12
C PHE A 287 -15.89 4.36 4.80
N TRP A 288 -15.42 5.57 4.53
CA TRP A 288 -14.13 6.07 4.96
C TRP A 288 -14.29 7.12 6.05
N ASN A 289 -13.31 7.22 6.94
CA ASN A 289 -13.15 8.37 7.83
C ASN A 289 -13.10 9.66 7.00
N SER A 290 -14.07 10.56 7.19
CA SER A 290 -14.15 11.81 6.42
C SER A 290 -12.96 12.74 6.61
N TYR A 291 -12.40 12.80 7.83
CA TYR A 291 -11.23 13.60 8.14
C TYR A 291 -10.05 13.21 7.25
N PHE A 292 -9.75 11.91 7.20
CA PHE A 292 -8.67 11.39 6.38
C PHE A 292 -8.96 11.59 4.90
N ALA A 293 -10.14 11.16 4.42
CA ALA A 293 -10.48 11.23 2.99
C ALA A 293 -10.47 12.67 2.45
N SER A 294 -10.98 13.65 3.22
CA SER A 294 -11.01 15.06 2.80
C SER A 294 -9.62 15.70 2.83
N ASN A 295 -8.83 15.45 3.87
CA ASN A 295 -7.46 15.99 3.96
C ASN A 295 -6.54 15.36 2.91
N PHE A 296 -6.64 14.05 2.67
CA PHE A 296 -5.94 13.35 1.59
C PHE A 296 -6.28 13.93 0.21
N TYR A 297 -7.58 14.14 -0.08
CA TYR A 297 -8.06 14.78 -1.30
C TYR A 297 -7.45 16.19 -1.51
N LYS A 298 -7.40 17.00 -0.44
CA LYS A 298 -6.91 18.38 -0.49
C LYS A 298 -5.40 18.51 -0.59
N VAL A 299 -4.66 17.77 0.26
CA VAL A 299 -3.20 17.83 0.31
C VAL A 299 -2.55 17.27 -0.96
N LEU A 300 -3.24 16.41 -1.71
CA LEU A 300 -2.82 15.92 -3.02
C LEU A 300 -3.45 16.68 -4.19
N ASN A 301 -4.05 17.85 -3.95
CA ASN A 301 -4.60 18.71 -4.99
C ASN A 301 -5.65 18.06 -5.92
N PHE A 302 -6.36 17.02 -5.48
CA PHE A 302 -7.44 16.43 -6.28
C PHE A 302 -8.63 17.39 -6.49
N ASP A 303 -8.63 18.56 -5.83
CA ASP A 303 -9.53 19.67 -6.08
C ASP A 303 -9.10 20.60 -7.22
N VAL A 304 -7.94 20.38 -7.83
CA VAL A 304 -7.45 21.20 -8.95
C VAL A 304 -8.11 20.77 -10.26
N ASN A 305 -9.00 21.63 -10.75
CA ASN A 305 -9.65 21.48 -12.04
C ASN A 305 -8.93 22.31 -13.13
N LYS A 306 -7.66 21.99 -13.37
CA LYS A 306 -6.81 22.62 -14.40
C LYS A 306 -5.98 21.54 -15.11
N LYS A 307 -5.85 21.65 -16.44
CA LYS A 307 -4.97 20.79 -17.24
C LYS A 307 -3.56 21.36 -17.25
N ALA A 308 -2.56 20.49 -17.13
CA ALA A 308 -1.16 20.89 -17.19
C ALA A 308 -0.79 21.46 -18.56
N TYR A 309 0.17 22.38 -18.56
CA TYR A 309 0.85 22.87 -19.74
C TYR A 309 2.30 22.36 -19.74
N ILE A 310 2.65 21.62 -20.78
CA ILE A 310 4.03 21.23 -21.09
C ILE A 310 4.39 21.86 -22.43
N ASP A 311 5.49 22.60 -22.47
CA ASP A 311 5.92 23.30 -23.67
C ASP A 311 6.45 22.32 -24.74
N LYS A 312 6.50 22.79 -25.99
CA LYS A 312 6.89 21.95 -27.14
C LYS A 312 8.32 21.43 -27.04
N LYS A 313 9.26 22.18 -26.46
CA LYS A 313 10.66 21.76 -26.30
C LYS A 313 10.71 20.61 -25.30
N SER A 314 10.01 20.72 -24.18
CA SER A 314 9.89 19.65 -23.18
C SER A 314 9.22 18.40 -23.75
N LEU A 315 8.13 18.53 -24.50
CA LEU A 315 7.48 17.38 -25.18
C LEU A 315 8.39 16.70 -26.19
N SER A 316 9.07 17.48 -27.03
CA SER A 316 10.05 16.95 -27.99
C SER A 316 11.21 16.28 -27.27
N ALA A 317 11.70 16.90 -26.20
CA ALA A 317 12.73 16.33 -25.36
C ALA A 317 12.25 15.03 -24.76
N LEU A 318 10.97 14.86 -24.40
CA LEU A 318 10.33 13.63 -23.89
C LEU A 318 10.01 12.59 -24.98
N GLY A 319 10.15 12.94 -26.26
CA GLY A 319 9.81 12.05 -27.39
C GLY A 319 8.31 11.96 -27.67
N VAL A 320 7.54 12.96 -27.23
CA VAL A 320 6.09 13.03 -27.45
C VAL A 320 5.79 13.74 -28.76
N TYR A 321 5.14 13.03 -29.69
CA TYR A 321 4.75 13.57 -30.99
C TYR A 321 3.27 13.99 -31.06
N ASP A 322 2.41 13.36 -30.25
CA ASP A 322 0.98 13.68 -30.20
C ASP A 322 0.48 13.76 -28.75
N LYS A 323 0.44 14.99 -28.21
CA LYS A 323 -0.03 15.22 -26.85
C LYS A 323 -1.52 14.94 -26.65
N ASN A 324 -2.32 14.88 -27.72
CA ASN A 324 -3.77 14.70 -27.60
C ASN A 324 -4.15 13.29 -27.13
N LYS A 325 -3.26 12.33 -27.35
CA LYS A 325 -3.42 10.94 -26.86
C LYS A 325 -3.11 10.79 -25.37
N LEU A 326 -2.55 11.80 -24.71
CA LEU A 326 -2.11 11.70 -23.33
C LEU A 326 -3.26 11.97 -22.34
N LEU A 327 -3.25 11.26 -21.22
CA LEU A 327 -4.29 11.33 -20.19
C LEU A 327 -4.54 12.76 -19.69
N TYR A 328 -3.47 13.50 -19.36
CA TYR A 328 -3.58 14.86 -18.82
C TYR A 328 -4.17 15.89 -19.78
N ASN A 329 -4.11 15.60 -21.09
CA ASN A 329 -4.71 16.46 -22.11
C ASN A 329 -6.23 16.21 -22.22
N ASN A 330 -6.71 15.05 -21.76
CA ASN A 330 -8.11 14.66 -21.82
C ASN A 330 -8.86 15.01 -20.52
N LEU A 331 -8.27 14.74 -19.35
CA LEU A 331 -8.90 14.92 -18.04
C LEU A 331 -8.07 15.81 -17.12
N THR A 332 -8.73 16.59 -16.26
CA THR A 332 -8.06 17.20 -15.09
C THR A 332 -7.91 16.20 -13.96
N LEU A 333 -7.05 16.50 -12.99
CA LEU A 333 -6.92 15.67 -11.79
C LEU A 333 -8.25 15.58 -11.02
N ASN A 334 -8.99 16.68 -10.95
CA ASN A 334 -10.32 16.68 -10.36
C ASN A 334 -11.30 15.77 -11.11
N ASP A 335 -11.33 15.82 -12.45
CA ASP A 335 -12.19 14.93 -13.23
C ASP A 335 -11.87 13.45 -12.95
N ILE A 336 -10.59 13.09 -12.84
CA ILE A 336 -10.15 11.73 -12.50
C ILE A 336 -10.66 11.30 -11.13
N TRP A 337 -10.56 12.17 -10.11
CA TRP A 337 -11.10 11.88 -8.77
C TRP A 337 -12.61 11.61 -8.83
N ARG A 338 -13.35 12.51 -9.47
CA ARG A 338 -14.82 12.44 -9.54
C ARG A 338 -15.29 11.19 -10.26
N LEU A 339 -14.66 10.84 -11.37
CA LEU A 339 -14.91 9.60 -12.11
C LEU A 339 -14.70 8.34 -11.26
N SER A 340 -13.71 8.37 -10.38
CA SER A 340 -13.22 7.17 -9.69
C SER A 340 -13.83 6.96 -8.31
N ASN A 341 -14.28 8.04 -7.65
CA ASN A 341 -14.69 8.00 -6.25
C ASN A 341 -16.14 8.42 -6.01
N GLU A 342 -16.72 9.30 -6.85
CA GLU A 342 -18.11 9.73 -6.65
C GLU A 342 -19.07 8.60 -7.07
N PHE A 343 -20.14 8.43 -6.29
CA PHE A 343 -21.18 7.42 -6.58
C PHE A 343 -21.91 7.68 -7.90
N LYS A 344 -22.00 8.95 -8.31
CA LYS A 344 -22.56 9.36 -9.59
C LYS A 344 -21.49 10.08 -10.39
N THR A 345 -21.15 9.51 -11.54
CA THR A 345 -20.32 10.19 -12.54
C THR A 345 -21.01 11.51 -12.93
N PRO A 346 -20.30 12.65 -12.90
CA PRO A 346 -20.85 13.94 -13.33
C PRO A 346 -21.32 13.91 -14.79
N ASP A 347 -22.43 14.57 -15.11
CA ASP A 347 -23.06 14.51 -16.44
C ASP A 347 -22.10 14.81 -17.61
N TYR A 348 -21.24 15.83 -17.44
CA TYR A 348 -20.25 16.21 -18.47
C TYR A 348 -19.14 15.17 -18.69
N LEU A 349 -19.00 14.20 -17.79
CA LEU A 349 -18.01 13.12 -17.87
C LEU A 349 -18.62 11.78 -18.29
N VAL A 350 -19.95 11.62 -18.40
CA VAL A 350 -20.60 10.34 -18.71
C VAL A 350 -20.11 9.75 -20.04
N GLY A 351 -19.99 10.57 -21.09
CA GLY A 351 -19.48 10.16 -22.41
C GLY A 351 -18.12 10.74 -22.80
N ASN A 352 -17.47 11.52 -21.92
CA ASN A 352 -16.28 12.28 -22.26
C ASN A 352 -15.19 12.15 -21.19
N PRO A 353 -14.02 11.54 -21.50
CA PRO A 353 -13.69 10.88 -22.76
C PRO A 353 -14.51 9.59 -22.97
N SER A 354 -14.53 9.11 -24.22
CA SER A 354 -15.14 7.81 -24.55
C SER A 354 -14.58 6.70 -23.66
N PRO A 355 -15.40 5.76 -23.13
CA PRO A 355 -14.92 4.65 -22.31
C PRO A 355 -13.84 3.78 -22.96
N ALA A 356 -13.85 3.69 -24.29
CA ALA A 356 -12.88 2.92 -25.08
C ALA A 356 -11.64 3.72 -25.51
N LEU A 357 -11.57 5.02 -25.18
CA LEU A 357 -10.38 5.82 -25.50
C LEU A 357 -9.21 5.36 -24.65
N GLU A 358 -8.16 4.85 -25.31
CA GLU A 358 -6.87 4.62 -24.69
C GLU A 358 -6.11 5.94 -24.55
N MET A 359 -5.78 6.29 -23.32
CA MET A 359 -5.06 7.51 -22.99
C MET A 359 -3.67 7.17 -22.47
N GLY A 360 -2.62 7.63 -23.16
CA GLY A 360 -1.23 7.40 -22.78
C GLY A 360 -0.89 8.05 -21.44
N ILE A 361 -0.26 7.28 -20.55
CA ILE A 361 0.36 7.78 -19.31
C ILE A 361 1.89 7.88 -19.43
N SER A 362 2.48 7.21 -20.42
CA SER A 362 3.90 7.36 -20.76
C SER A 362 4.12 8.27 -21.98
N PRO A 363 5.32 8.86 -22.14
CA PRO A 363 5.64 9.69 -23.31
C PRO A 363 5.49 8.97 -24.66
N SER A 364 5.81 7.67 -24.72
CA SER A 364 5.68 6.88 -25.95
C SER A 364 4.22 6.60 -26.34
N GLY A 365 3.30 6.70 -25.37
CA GLY A 365 1.92 6.25 -25.52
C GLY A 365 1.74 4.73 -25.52
N SER A 366 2.81 3.93 -25.31
CA SER A 366 2.71 2.47 -25.22
C SER A 366 2.05 1.98 -23.93
N PHE A 367 2.09 2.81 -22.88
CA PHE A 367 1.41 2.53 -21.62
C PHE A 367 0.17 3.43 -21.54
N THR A 368 -1.00 2.82 -21.66
CA THR A 368 -2.28 3.52 -21.73
C THR A 368 -3.20 3.17 -20.56
N VAL A 369 -4.21 4.00 -20.33
CA VAL A 369 -5.30 3.76 -19.40
C VAL A 369 -6.62 4.13 -20.07
N THR A 370 -7.69 3.45 -19.70
CA THR A 370 -9.06 3.74 -20.14
C THR A 370 -9.88 4.30 -19.00
N LYS A 371 -11.03 4.92 -19.30
CA LYS A 371 -11.93 5.44 -18.27
C LYS A 371 -12.38 4.37 -17.24
N PRO A 372 -12.76 3.13 -17.62
CA PRO A 372 -13.03 2.08 -16.65
C PRO A 372 -11.83 1.75 -15.75
N ARG A 373 -10.61 1.77 -16.31
CA ARG A 373 -9.39 1.48 -15.55
C ARG A 373 -9.04 2.61 -14.57
N LEU A 374 -9.33 3.87 -14.92
CA LEU A 374 -9.20 5.00 -13.99
C LEU A 374 -10.03 4.80 -12.72
N LYS A 375 -11.28 4.30 -12.86
CA LYS A 375 -12.16 4.06 -11.71
C LYS A 375 -11.55 3.11 -10.68
N TYR A 376 -10.74 2.15 -11.13
CA TYR A 376 -9.96 1.30 -10.25
C TYR A 376 -8.73 2.05 -9.73
N SER A 377 -7.83 2.47 -10.64
CA SER A 377 -6.50 2.98 -10.30
C SER A 377 -6.47 4.28 -9.49
N PHE A 378 -7.53 5.08 -9.57
CA PHE A 378 -7.69 6.35 -8.84
C PHE A 378 -8.86 6.30 -7.84
N SER A 379 -9.36 5.12 -7.50
CA SER A 379 -10.20 4.97 -6.30
C SER A 379 -9.39 5.27 -5.05
N LEU A 380 -9.99 5.83 -4.00
CA LEU A 380 -9.29 6.16 -2.75
C LEU A 380 -8.64 4.91 -2.12
N THR A 381 -9.29 3.76 -2.28
CA THR A 381 -8.75 2.44 -1.90
C THR A 381 -7.39 2.17 -2.53
N GLU A 382 -7.21 2.48 -3.81
CA GLU A 382 -5.93 2.31 -4.53
C GLU A 382 -5.00 3.51 -4.36
N LEU A 383 -5.54 4.73 -4.25
CA LEU A 383 -4.75 5.95 -4.11
C LEU A 383 -3.97 5.98 -2.80
N VAL A 384 -4.54 5.52 -1.68
CA VAL A 384 -3.84 5.56 -0.39
C VAL A 384 -2.50 4.80 -0.46
N PRO A 385 -2.46 3.52 -0.89
CA PRO A 385 -1.20 2.82 -1.12
C PRO A 385 -0.26 3.48 -2.12
N ARG A 386 -0.78 3.93 -3.27
CA ARG A 386 0.05 4.49 -4.36
C ARG A 386 0.71 5.80 -3.97
N GLU A 387 -0.06 6.70 -3.37
CA GLU A 387 0.41 8.00 -2.93
C GLU A 387 1.34 7.87 -1.72
N TYR A 388 1.09 6.90 -0.83
CA TYR A 388 2.04 6.60 0.25
C TYR A 388 3.31 5.90 -0.25
N THR A 389 3.23 5.10 -1.33
CA THR A 389 4.40 4.52 -2.00
C THR A 389 5.29 5.61 -2.57
N LYS A 390 4.74 6.55 -3.35
CA LYS A 390 5.48 7.74 -3.81
C LYS A 390 6.11 8.53 -2.66
N TYR A 391 5.39 8.58 -1.53
CA TYR A 391 5.77 9.38 -0.39
C TYR A 391 6.89 8.77 0.46
N ALA A 392 6.83 7.47 0.76
CA ALA A 392 7.64 6.85 1.81
C ALA A 392 8.37 5.57 1.38
N PHE A 393 8.10 5.01 0.19
CA PHE A 393 8.85 3.85 -0.27
C PHE A 393 10.30 4.23 -0.58
N GLU A 394 11.22 3.43 -0.08
CA GLU A 394 12.66 3.59 -0.27
C GLU A 394 13.17 2.59 -1.32
N SER A 395 13.34 3.04 -2.56
CA SER A 395 13.79 2.21 -3.67
C SER A 395 15.22 1.67 -3.43
N TYR A 396 15.44 0.43 -3.88
CA TYR A 396 16.75 -0.28 -3.88
C TYR A 396 17.64 0.10 -5.06
N PHE A 397 17.06 0.79 -6.02
CA PHE A 397 17.67 1.17 -7.28
C PHE A 397 17.61 2.68 -7.36
N SER A 398 18.74 3.32 -7.63
CA SER A 398 18.80 4.77 -7.80
C SER A 398 18.18 5.14 -9.14
N ILE A 399 17.38 6.19 -9.18
CA ILE A 399 16.90 6.79 -10.43
C ILE A 399 18.06 7.39 -11.25
N ASN A 400 19.14 7.70 -10.54
CA ASN A 400 20.41 8.16 -11.06
C ASN A 400 21.38 6.99 -11.29
N ASP A 401 20.96 5.74 -11.22
CA ASP A 401 21.83 4.66 -11.70
C ASP A 401 21.93 4.74 -13.24
N GLU A 402 23.12 4.45 -13.77
CA GLU A 402 23.28 4.23 -15.19
C GLU A 402 22.31 3.10 -15.61
N ASN A 403 21.32 3.45 -16.43
CA ASN A 403 20.39 2.47 -16.98
C ASN A 403 21.13 1.60 -17.98
N GLN A 404 21.73 0.52 -17.48
CA GLN A 404 22.39 -0.49 -18.30
C GLN A 404 21.40 -1.26 -19.19
N SER A 405 20.09 -1.00 -19.14
CA SER A 405 19.11 -1.74 -19.95
C SER A 405 19.43 -1.72 -21.44
N TYR A 406 20.00 -0.66 -22.01
CA TYR A 406 20.39 -0.67 -23.42
C TYR A 406 21.57 -1.61 -23.71
N GLU A 407 22.61 -1.58 -22.88
CA GLU A 407 23.77 -2.48 -23.05
C GLU A 407 23.43 -3.93 -22.68
N ASN A 408 22.67 -4.13 -21.60
CA ASN A 408 22.18 -5.44 -21.19
C ASN A 408 21.22 -6.02 -22.23
N GLU A 409 20.45 -5.19 -22.94
CA GLU A 409 19.66 -5.64 -24.07
C GLU A 409 20.52 -6.17 -25.22
N LYS A 410 21.61 -5.48 -25.60
CA LYS A 410 22.56 -6.00 -26.61
C LYS A 410 23.12 -7.38 -26.22
N HIS A 411 23.35 -7.59 -24.93
CA HIS A 411 23.90 -8.83 -24.37
C HIS A 411 22.83 -9.83 -23.89
N LYS A 412 21.54 -9.53 -24.11
CA LYS A 412 20.40 -10.35 -23.68
C LYS A 412 20.40 -10.69 -22.18
N LYS A 413 20.87 -9.75 -21.35
CA LYS A 413 20.89 -9.87 -19.89
C LYS A 413 19.61 -9.29 -19.29
N PRO A 414 19.01 -9.96 -18.29
CA PRO A 414 17.89 -9.41 -17.54
C PRO A 414 18.35 -8.19 -16.72
N THR A 415 17.44 -7.27 -16.40
CA THR A 415 17.73 -6.12 -15.52
C THR A 415 16.53 -5.74 -14.66
N ILE A 416 16.77 -5.41 -13.40
CA ILE A 416 15.81 -4.68 -12.55
C ILE A 416 16.44 -3.33 -12.17
N ASN A 417 15.69 -2.26 -12.33
CA ASN A 417 16.11 -0.92 -11.90
C ASN A 417 14.91 -0.09 -11.41
N TRP A 418 15.14 1.18 -11.09
CA TRP A 418 14.11 2.08 -10.58
C TRP A 418 12.89 2.15 -11.51
N PHE A 419 13.09 2.11 -12.83
CA PHE A 419 12.01 2.22 -13.83
C PHE A 419 11.25 0.91 -14.05
N GLY A 420 11.89 -0.24 -13.86
CA GLY A 420 11.22 -1.53 -13.99
C GLY A 420 12.13 -2.72 -14.28
N THR A 421 11.48 -3.82 -14.63
CA THR A 421 12.10 -5.12 -14.92
C THR A 421 12.10 -5.37 -16.42
N ARG A 422 13.25 -5.73 -16.97
CA ARG A 422 13.39 -6.20 -18.36
C ARG A 422 13.99 -7.60 -18.38
N TYR A 423 13.44 -8.47 -19.23
CA TYR A 423 13.97 -9.81 -19.46
C TYR A 423 13.56 -10.34 -20.83
N PHE A 424 14.14 -11.47 -21.23
CA PHE A 424 13.94 -12.09 -22.53
C PHE A 424 13.31 -13.47 -22.36
N ILE A 425 12.27 -13.76 -23.13
CA ILE A 425 11.62 -15.08 -23.21
C ILE A 425 11.62 -15.57 -24.66
N LYS A 426 11.38 -16.85 -24.88
CA LYS A 426 11.05 -17.38 -26.21
C LYS A 426 9.54 -17.49 -26.34
N ASN A 427 8.98 -17.01 -27.44
CA ASN A 427 7.58 -17.23 -27.78
C ASN A 427 7.37 -18.68 -28.26
N LYS A 428 6.12 -19.00 -28.63
CA LYS A 428 5.73 -20.35 -29.10
C LYS A 428 6.49 -20.78 -30.36
N ASP A 429 6.91 -19.82 -31.19
CA ASP A 429 7.67 -20.05 -32.42
C ASP A 429 9.20 -20.11 -32.17
N GLY A 430 9.62 -20.10 -30.90
CA GLY A 430 11.02 -20.10 -30.50
C GLY A 430 11.73 -18.76 -30.72
N GLN A 431 11.03 -17.72 -31.18
CA GLN A 431 11.58 -16.38 -31.35
C GLN A 431 11.75 -15.72 -29.99
N GLU A 432 12.87 -15.04 -29.81
CA GLU A 432 13.10 -14.29 -28.59
C GLU A 432 12.29 -12.99 -28.57
N VAL A 433 11.58 -12.79 -27.47
CA VAL A 433 10.74 -11.65 -27.18
C VAL A 433 11.29 -10.94 -25.97
N ARG A 434 11.35 -9.62 -26.07
CA ARG A 434 11.71 -8.72 -24.97
C ARG A 434 10.46 -8.36 -24.17
N ILE A 435 10.54 -8.51 -22.86
CA ILE A 435 9.50 -8.12 -21.92
C ILE A 435 9.99 -6.94 -21.08
N PHE A 436 9.12 -5.96 -20.88
CA PHE A 436 9.32 -4.86 -19.94
C PHE A 436 8.08 -4.74 -19.05
N SER A 437 8.30 -4.70 -17.74
CA SER A 437 7.28 -4.43 -16.73
C SER A 437 7.73 -3.23 -15.91
N PRO A 438 6.97 -2.11 -15.86
CA PRO A 438 7.34 -0.97 -15.04
C PRO A 438 7.38 -1.36 -13.56
N SER A 439 8.25 -0.72 -12.78
CA SER A 439 8.19 -0.84 -11.33
C SER A 439 6.92 -0.14 -10.83
N GLY A 440 6.34 -0.60 -9.71
CA GLY A 440 5.17 0.07 -9.12
C GLY A 440 5.43 1.55 -8.82
N ASN A 441 6.63 1.86 -8.33
CA ASN A 441 7.05 3.23 -8.06
C ASN A 441 7.08 4.11 -9.33
N ALA A 442 7.69 3.62 -10.41
CA ALA A 442 7.74 4.36 -11.68
C ALA A 442 6.35 4.52 -12.30
N GLU A 443 5.50 3.50 -12.21
CA GLU A 443 4.12 3.55 -12.65
C GLU A 443 3.32 4.61 -11.87
N ASP A 444 3.46 4.69 -10.55
CA ASP A 444 2.74 5.68 -9.75
C ASP A 444 3.25 7.10 -9.98
N TRP A 445 4.56 7.30 -10.13
CA TRP A 445 5.11 8.60 -10.53
C TRP A 445 4.70 9.04 -11.93
N SER A 446 4.44 8.11 -12.85
CA SER A 446 3.92 8.43 -14.19
C SER A 446 2.52 9.06 -14.18
N LYS A 447 1.79 8.89 -13.07
CA LYS A 447 0.48 9.52 -12.82
C LYS A 447 0.61 10.94 -12.27
N THR A 448 1.83 11.46 -12.12
CA THR A 448 2.13 12.83 -11.65
C THR A 448 3.04 13.55 -12.65
N TYR A 449 4.03 12.86 -13.18
CA TYR A 449 5.00 13.37 -14.15
C TYR A 449 4.98 12.56 -15.44
N LEU A 450 5.10 13.24 -16.59
CA LEU A 450 5.29 12.61 -17.89
C LEU A 450 6.74 12.15 -18.05
N ASN A 451 7.14 11.15 -17.26
CA ASN A 451 8.48 10.61 -17.26
C ASN A 451 8.61 9.40 -18.19
N ASN A 452 9.75 9.31 -18.86
CA ASN A 452 9.99 8.33 -19.93
C ASN A 452 10.53 6.99 -19.38
N PHE A 453 9.80 6.39 -18.43
CA PHE A 453 10.19 5.13 -17.76
C PHE A 453 10.30 3.94 -18.73
N ASP A 454 9.65 4.05 -19.88
CA ASP A 454 9.64 3.10 -20.97
C ASP A 454 10.73 3.34 -22.03
N SER A 455 11.60 4.35 -21.83
CA SER A 455 12.78 4.56 -22.68
C SER A 455 13.98 3.72 -22.27
N HIS A 456 14.71 3.24 -23.28
CA HIS A 456 15.98 2.54 -23.13
C HIS A 456 17.18 3.49 -23.03
N ARG A 457 17.02 4.79 -23.32
CA ARG A 457 18.14 5.71 -23.59
C ARG A 457 18.23 6.91 -22.65
N ARG A 458 17.33 7.03 -21.65
CA ARG A 458 17.17 8.26 -20.88
C ARG A 458 17.39 8.07 -19.40
N GLN A 459 18.63 7.71 -19.12
CA GLN A 459 19.24 7.72 -17.80
C GLN A 459 19.15 9.14 -17.20
N TYR A 460 19.00 9.28 -15.88
CA TYR A 460 19.05 10.58 -15.18
C TYR A 460 17.96 11.60 -15.55
N TRP A 461 16.84 11.18 -16.14
CA TRP A 461 15.82 12.09 -16.71
C TRP A 461 14.48 12.05 -15.97
N PHE A 462 14.51 12.17 -14.64
CA PHE A 462 13.30 12.46 -13.89
C PHE A 462 13.03 13.96 -13.94
N GLN A 463 12.01 14.37 -14.70
CA GLN A 463 11.78 15.77 -15.08
C GLN A 463 10.65 16.36 -14.22
N ASP A 464 10.95 16.68 -12.97
CA ASP A 464 10.04 17.34 -12.02
C ASP A 464 9.97 18.88 -12.20
N GLY A 465 10.87 19.45 -13.03
CA GLY A 465 10.98 20.88 -13.26
C GLY A 465 11.68 21.67 -12.16
N VAL A 466 12.32 21.00 -11.18
CA VAL A 466 12.97 21.63 -10.04
C VAL A 466 14.47 21.29 -9.99
N GLY A 467 15.31 22.32 -10.08
CA GLY A 467 16.76 22.16 -10.04
C GLY A 467 17.39 21.75 -11.38
N ASN A 468 18.59 21.15 -11.30
CA ASN A 468 19.39 20.78 -12.46
C ASN A 468 19.55 19.26 -12.54
N ASN A 469 19.70 18.74 -13.76
CA ASN A 469 20.04 17.34 -14.01
C ASN A 469 21.43 17.04 -13.41
N PRO A 470 21.60 15.97 -12.62
CA PRO A 470 22.87 15.66 -11.97
C PRO A 470 23.98 15.26 -12.96
N TYR A 471 23.60 14.82 -14.16
CA TYR A 471 24.52 14.33 -15.19
C TYR A 471 25.23 15.46 -15.96
N ASP A 472 24.48 16.48 -16.40
CA ASP A 472 25.00 17.54 -17.28
C ASP A 472 24.82 18.96 -16.72
N GLY A 473 24.21 19.10 -15.54
CA GLY A 473 23.96 20.39 -14.90
C GLY A 473 22.92 21.26 -15.59
N THR A 474 22.24 20.77 -16.63
CA THR A 474 21.19 21.52 -17.33
C THR A 474 19.93 21.63 -16.46
N PRO A 475 19.11 22.69 -16.58
CA PRO A 475 17.85 22.75 -15.85
C PRO A 475 16.92 21.60 -16.20
N LYS A 476 16.27 21.00 -15.20
CA LYS A 476 15.23 19.99 -15.44
C LYS A 476 14.05 20.64 -16.17
N PHE A 477 13.47 19.89 -17.11
CA PHE A 477 12.22 20.25 -17.78
C PHE A 477 11.04 20.07 -16.81
N ASN A 478 10.04 20.94 -16.92
CA ASN A 478 8.76 20.70 -16.26
C ASN A 478 7.98 19.63 -17.02
N ALA A 479 7.89 18.42 -16.46
CA ALA A 479 7.02 17.36 -16.95
C ALA A 479 5.85 17.05 -16.01
N THR A 480 5.52 17.92 -15.05
CA THR A 480 4.39 17.70 -14.15
C THR A 480 3.06 17.77 -14.92
N VAL A 481 2.39 16.63 -15.02
CA VAL A 481 1.10 16.49 -15.74
C VAL A 481 -0.10 16.53 -14.81
N PHE A 482 0.08 16.13 -13.56
CA PHE A 482 -0.93 16.23 -12.52
C PHE A 482 -0.30 16.73 -11.22
N PRO A 483 -0.95 17.65 -10.49
CA PRO A 483 -0.38 18.25 -9.29
C PRO A 483 -0.56 17.40 -8.02
N ASN A 484 -0.77 16.08 -8.13
CA ASN A 484 -0.87 15.14 -7.00
C ASN A 484 0.51 14.73 -6.49
N SER A 485 1.16 15.67 -5.81
CA SER A 485 2.38 15.44 -5.06
C SER A 485 2.34 16.23 -3.76
N VAL A 486 2.90 15.63 -2.71
CA VAL A 486 3.13 16.29 -1.42
C VAL A 486 4.50 16.97 -1.38
N PHE A 487 5.36 16.72 -2.36
CA PHE A 487 6.64 17.42 -2.50
C PHE A 487 6.47 18.68 -3.35
N ASP A 488 7.55 19.47 -3.46
CA ASP A 488 7.56 20.70 -4.24
C ASP A 488 7.19 20.44 -5.71
N ILE A 489 6.14 21.11 -6.18
CA ILE A 489 5.68 21.15 -7.57
C ILE A 489 5.51 22.59 -8.04
N SER A 490 6.34 23.51 -7.53
CA SER A 490 6.41 24.92 -7.98
C SER A 490 6.70 25.05 -9.47
N GLY A 491 7.22 24.01 -10.11
CA GLY A 491 7.35 23.89 -11.57
C GLY A 491 6.03 23.72 -12.33
N PHE A 492 4.92 23.33 -11.68
CA PHE A 492 3.64 23.07 -12.36
C PHE A 492 3.10 24.34 -13.05
N ARG A 493 2.67 24.20 -14.30
CA ARG A 493 2.06 25.27 -15.10
C ARG A 493 0.77 24.74 -15.71
N TYR A 494 -0.24 25.60 -15.84
CA TYR A 494 -1.50 25.25 -16.52
C TYR A 494 -1.85 26.24 -17.64
N GLU A 495 -2.57 25.74 -18.64
CA GLU A 495 -3.06 26.56 -19.76
C GLU A 495 -4.16 27.52 -19.26
N SER A 496 -3.96 28.82 -19.41
CA SER A 496 -4.91 29.85 -18.96
C SER A 496 -5.66 30.52 -20.10
N GLU A 497 -5.03 30.68 -21.27
CA GLU A 497 -5.63 31.24 -22.48
C GLU A 497 -4.93 30.65 -23.71
N VAL A 498 -5.70 30.41 -24.78
CA VAL A 498 -5.19 29.94 -26.07
C VAL A 498 -5.64 30.90 -27.16
N LYS A 499 -4.71 31.69 -27.71
CA LYS A 499 -4.97 32.61 -28.82
C LYS A 499 -4.53 31.95 -30.12
N LYS A 500 -5.42 31.96 -31.12
CA LYS A 500 -5.13 31.47 -32.48
C LYS A 500 -5.06 32.66 -33.41
N TYR A 501 -3.92 32.82 -34.09
CA TYR A 501 -3.71 33.85 -35.11
C TYR A 501 -3.59 33.17 -36.46
N THR A 502 -4.32 33.68 -37.45
CA THR A 502 -4.16 33.26 -38.84
C THR A 502 -2.83 33.77 -39.37
N ILE A 503 -1.99 32.89 -39.90
CA ILE A 503 -0.72 33.30 -40.49
C ILE A 503 -1.02 33.86 -41.88
N LEU A 504 -0.53 35.06 -42.17
CA LEU A 504 -0.60 35.64 -43.51
C LEU A 504 0.61 35.18 -44.34
N ASP A 505 0.41 34.89 -45.63
CA ASP A 505 1.50 34.64 -46.55
C ASP A 505 2.27 35.95 -46.87
N ARG A 506 3.34 35.83 -47.67
CA ARG A 506 4.15 36.99 -48.10
C ARG A 506 3.38 38.03 -48.94
N PHE A 507 2.14 37.74 -49.33
CA PHE A 507 1.26 38.60 -50.10
C PHE A 507 0.05 39.10 -49.29
N GLY A 508 -0.01 38.80 -47.98
CA GLY A 508 -1.08 39.22 -47.09
C GLY A 508 -2.32 38.33 -47.13
N ASN A 509 -2.30 37.18 -47.80
CA ASN A 509 -3.42 36.25 -47.83
C ASN A 509 -3.42 35.33 -46.62
N PRO A 510 -4.59 34.99 -46.05
CA PRO A 510 -4.69 34.01 -44.98
C PRO A 510 -4.21 32.64 -45.44
N THR A 511 -3.21 32.09 -44.76
CA THR A 511 -2.80 30.68 -44.94
C THR A 511 -3.68 29.75 -44.08
N PRO A 512 -3.79 28.46 -44.40
CA PRO A 512 -4.49 27.49 -43.55
C PRO A 512 -3.73 27.20 -42.23
N PHE A 513 -2.57 27.81 -42.02
CA PHE A 513 -1.75 27.62 -40.84
C PHE A 513 -2.11 28.66 -39.78
N TYR A 514 -2.23 28.19 -38.54
CA TYR A 514 -2.49 29.04 -37.39
C TYR A 514 -1.27 29.06 -36.48
N ARG A 515 -0.90 30.24 -35.99
CA ARG A 515 -0.01 30.38 -34.84
C ARG A 515 -0.87 30.32 -33.59
N THR A 516 -0.56 29.37 -32.71
CA THR A 516 -1.20 29.28 -31.39
C THR A 516 -0.26 29.86 -30.34
N GLU A 517 -0.72 30.86 -29.60
CA GLU A 517 -0.05 31.33 -28.39
C GLU A 517 -0.82 30.82 -27.17
N VAL A 518 -0.10 30.27 -26.21
CA VAL A 518 -0.68 29.73 -24.97
C VAL A 518 -0.13 30.54 -23.81
N SER A 519 -1.02 31.21 -23.08
CA SER A 519 -0.68 31.89 -21.82
C SER A 519 -0.73 30.89 -20.68
N THR A 520 0.32 30.85 -19.85
CA THR A 520 0.42 29.94 -18.70
C THR A 520 0.22 30.68 -17.38
N LYS A 521 -0.27 29.96 -16.37
CA LYS A 521 -0.35 30.43 -14.98
C LYS A 521 0.19 29.38 -14.02
N GLU A 522 0.52 29.84 -12.82
CA GLU A 522 0.95 29.03 -11.69
C GLU A 522 -0.21 28.77 -10.74
N LEU A 523 -0.16 27.63 -10.05
CA LEU A 523 -1.05 27.41 -8.91
C LEU A 523 -0.59 28.24 -7.70
N PRO A 524 -1.50 28.58 -6.77
CA PRO A 524 -1.12 29.23 -5.52
C PRO A 524 -0.05 28.45 -4.75
N GLN A 525 0.83 29.17 -4.05
CA GLN A 525 2.01 28.59 -3.38
C GLN A 525 1.63 27.53 -2.34
N GLU A 526 0.49 27.67 -1.66
CA GLU A 526 -0.01 26.71 -0.69
C GLU A 526 -0.36 25.34 -1.31
N LYS A 527 -0.55 25.28 -2.63
CA LYS A 527 -0.77 24.02 -3.37
C LYS A 527 0.50 23.45 -3.99
N THR A 528 1.59 24.22 -4.07
CA THR A 528 2.80 23.83 -4.79
C THR A 528 4.03 23.64 -3.91
N LYS A 529 4.07 24.28 -2.73
CA LYS A 529 5.13 24.03 -1.73
C LYS A 529 5.08 22.59 -1.21
N SER A 530 6.20 22.13 -0.67
CA SER A 530 6.22 20.85 0.05
C SER A 530 5.22 20.86 1.22
N ARG A 531 4.39 19.82 1.26
CA ARG A 531 3.38 19.49 2.27
C ARG A 531 3.59 18.07 2.83
N SER A 532 4.81 17.54 2.70
CA SER A 532 5.17 16.20 3.20
C SER A 532 4.87 16.01 4.68
N VAL A 533 5.22 16.98 5.51
CA VAL A 533 4.94 16.97 6.95
C VAL A 533 3.44 16.97 7.24
N GLU A 534 2.66 17.77 6.50
CA GLU A 534 1.19 17.83 6.62
C GLU A 534 0.57 16.48 6.24
N PHE A 535 1.03 15.88 5.15
CA PHE A 535 0.57 14.56 4.70
C PHE A 535 0.82 13.49 5.75
N TYR A 536 2.03 13.40 6.29
CA TYR A 536 2.37 12.44 7.34
C TYR A 536 1.59 12.65 8.63
N LYS A 537 1.36 13.92 9.01
CA LYS A 537 0.52 14.25 10.17
C LYS A 537 -0.87 13.66 10.03
N TYR A 538 -1.48 13.70 8.84
CA TYR A 538 -2.80 13.07 8.63
C TYR A 538 -2.79 11.55 8.82
N PHE A 539 -1.70 10.86 8.45
CA PHE A 539 -1.55 9.43 8.75
C PHE A 539 -1.39 9.18 10.25
N LEU A 540 -0.57 9.97 10.95
CA LEU A 540 -0.39 9.87 12.41
C LEU A 540 -1.69 10.14 13.17
N GLU A 541 -2.43 11.18 12.82
CA GLU A 541 -3.72 11.49 13.44
C GLU A 541 -4.73 10.38 13.17
N THR A 542 -4.77 9.87 11.94
CA THR A 542 -5.69 8.79 11.55
C THR A 542 -5.35 7.48 12.24
N MET A 543 -4.09 7.10 12.40
CA MET A 543 -3.73 5.92 13.20
C MET A 543 -3.97 6.12 14.70
N GLY A 544 -4.24 7.36 15.14
CA GLY A 544 -4.45 7.70 16.55
C GLY A 544 -3.14 7.79 17.33
N TYR A 545 -2.07 8.24 16.70
CA TYR A 545 -0.78 8.46 17.37
C TYR A 545 -0.95 9.35 18.61
N GLY A 546 -0.39 8.91 19.73
CA GLY A 546 -0.52 9.58 21.03
C GLY A 546 -1.85 9.37 21.76
N LYS A 547 -2.78 8.57 21.21
CA LYS A 547 -4.04 8.23 21.90
C LYS A 547 -3.87 7.00 22.79
N THR A 548 -4.41 7.07 24.00
CA THR A 548 -4.32 6.00 25.01
C THR A 548 -4.88 4.69 24.47
N ILE A 549 -6.03 4.72 23.78
CA ILE A 549 -6.52 3.59 22.98
C ILE A 549 -6.69 4.10 21.55
N SER A 550 -5.86 3.59 20.63
CA SER A 550 -5.87 4.00 19.23
C SER A 550 -6.73 3.07 18.37
N GLN A 551 -6.72 1.77 18.66
CA GLN A 551 -7.44 0.78 17.86
C GLN A 551 -7.72 -0.51 18.63
N ILE A 552 -8.77 -1.23 18.20
CA ILE A 552 -9.05 -2.59 18.65
C ILE A 552 -9.06 -3.58 17.47
N TYR A 553 -8.69 -4.83 17.74
CA TYR A 553 -8.61 -5.90 16.74
C TYR A 553 -9.39 -7.10 17.22
N TYR A 554 -10.04 -7.85 16.32
CA TYR A 554 -10.73 -9.08 16.69
C TYR A 554 -9.84 -10.32 16.51
N GLU A 555 -10.02 -11.31 17.39
CA GLU A 555 -9.36 -12.61 17.22
C GLU A 555 -9.97 -13.26 15.99
N ASN A 556 -9.12 -13.77 15.11
CA ASN A 556 -9.65 -14.30 13.88
C ASN A 556 -8.77 -15.43 13.34
N SER A 557 -9.48 -16.48 12.95
CA SER A 557 -9.00 -17.78 12.51
C SER A 557 -9.78 -18.14 11.26
N PHE A 558 -9.05 -18.36 10.17
CA PHE A 558 -9.63 -18.73 8.89
C PHE A 558 -9.11 -20.07 8.41
N THR A 559 -10.02 -20.79 7.79
CA THR A 559 -9.73 -21.88 6.85
C THR A 559 -10.04 -21.37 5.44
N SER A 560 -9.04 -21.43 4.55
CA SER A 560 -9.26 -21.17 3.12
C SER A 560 -9.98 -22.38 2.54
N GLU A 561 -11.14 -22.17 1.93
CA GLU A 561 -11.88 -23.25 1.24
C GLU A 561 -11.51 -23.26 -0.26
N ASP A 562 -11.33 -22.10 -0.90
CA ASP A 562 -10.79 -21.94 -2.27
C ASP A 562 -10.32 -20.50 -2.58
N ARG A 563 -10.06 -20.17 -3.86
CA ARG A 563 -9.66 -18.82 -4.37
C ARG A 563 -10.61 -17.68 -3.99
N LYS A 564 -11.89 -17.99 -3.73
CA LYS A 564 -12.97 -17.02 -3.54
C LYS A 564 -13.65 -17.16 -2.18
N ASN A 565 -13.43 -18.27 -1.46
CA ASN A 565 -14.15 -18.60 -0.24
C ASN A 565 -13.19 -18.75 0.95
N VAL A 566 -13.48 -17.98 2.00
CA VAL A 566 -12.80 -18.09 3.29
C VAL A 566 -13.85 -18.28 4.38
N SER A 567 -13.66 -19.29 5.23
CA SER A 567 -14.54 -19.56 6.37
C SER A 567 -13.99 -18.92 7.64
N ILE A 568 -14.83 -18.15 8.34
CA ILE A 568 -14.50 -17.48 9.61
C ILE A 568 -14.96 -18.35 10.77
N ASP A 569 -14.05 -18.63 11.70
CA ASP A 569 -14.42 -19.15 13.02
C ASP A 569 -15.12 -18.06 13.84
N ARG A 570 -16.46 -18.06 13.80
CA ARG A 570 -17.31 -17.07 14.48
C ARG A 570 -17.21 -17.13 16.01
N SER A 571 -16.62 -18.17 16.60
CA SER A 571 -16.44 -18.25 18.05
C SER A 571 -15.28 -17.37 18.55
N LYS A 572 -14.31 -17.06 17.69
CA LYS A 572 -13.11 -16.28 18.05
C LYS A 572 -13.30 -14.78 17.89
N VAL A 573 -14.09 -14.37 16.89
CA VAL A 573 -14.32 -12.96 16.53
C VAL A 573 -15.04 -12.13 17.60
N SER A 574 -15.55 -12.75 18.67
CA SER A 574 -16.10 -12.05 19.85
C SER A 574 -15.04 -11.51 20.82
N LYS A 575 -13.76 -11.88 20.64
CA LYS A 575 -12.67 -11.43 21.49
C LYS A 575 -11.86 -10.34 20.81
N ILE A 576 -11.35 -9.40 21.61
CA ILE A 576 -10.64 -8.22 21.11
C ILE A 576 -9.26 -8.02 21.75
N LYS A 577 -8.35 -7.40 21.00
CA LYS A 577 -7.10 -6.82 21.49
C LYS A 577 -7.16 -5.30 21.41
N PHE A 578 -6.41 -4.64 22.28
CA PHE A 578 -6.26 -3.19 22.29
C PHE A 578 -4.84 -2.82 21.88
N SER A 579 -4.70 -1.75 21.12
CA SER A 579 -3.43 -1.04 20.93
C SER A 579 -3.59 0.44 21.20
N GLY A 580 -2.49 1.09 21.55
CA GLY A 580 -2.47 2.52 21.81
C GLY A 580 -1.06 3.01 22.11
N PHE A 581 -1.02 4.21 22.66
CA PHE A 581 0.18 4.98 22.93
C PHE A 581 0.11 5.49 24.37
N ILE A 582 1.12 5.19 25.18
CA ILE A 582 1.18 5.60 26.58
C ILE A 582 2.53 6.27 26.83
N PRO A 583 2.59 7.40 27.56
CA PRO A 583 3.85 7.96 28.04
C PRO A 583 4.66 6.94 28.85
N ASN A 584 5.99 7.08 28.90
CA ASN A 584 6.83 6.14 29.65
C ASN A 584 6.46 6.08 31.14
N GLU A 585 6.07 7.23 31.70
CA GLU A 585 5.51 7.33 33.04
C GLU A 585 4.15 8.02 32.98
N VAL A 586 3.17 7.44 33.67
CA VAL A 586 1.85 8.03 33.83
C VAL A 586 1.67 8.47 35.27
N ILE A 587 1.22 9.70 35.46
CA ILE A 587 0.78 10.21 36.76
C ILE A 587 -0.63 9.69 36.99
N THR A 588 -0.81 8.89 38.04
CA THR A 588 -2.13 8.41 38.45
C THR A 588 -2.80 9.45 39.34
N ASN A 589 -4.14 9.41 39.44
CA ASN A 589 -4.90 10.40 40.21
C ASN A 589 -4.57 10.45 41.72
N ASP A 590 -3.90 9.43 42.27
CA ASP A 590 -3.38 9.40 43.65
C ASP A 590 -1.98 10.05 43.78
N GLY A 591 -1.45 10.63 42.69
CA GLY A 591 -0.15 11.29 42.63
C GLY A 591 1.04 10.35 42.43
N SER A 592 0.81 9.03 42.36
CA SER A 592 1.90 8.09 42.06
C SER A 592 2.30 8.17 40.59
N THR A 593 3.58 7.97 40.30
CA THR A 593 4.08 7.80 38.93
C THR A 593 4.40 6.35 38.67
N GLY A 594 4.20 5.92 37.42
CA GLY A 594 4.76 4.67 36.95
C GLY A 594 4.18 4.18 35.65
N LYS A 595 4.75 3.07 35.19
CA LYS A 595 4.37 2.40 33.96
C LYS A 595 3.07 1.63 34.16
N ILE A 596 2.21 1.67 33.15
CA ILE A 596 0.96 0.91 33.13
C ILE A 596 1.27 -0.53 32.70
N ASP A 597 0.70 -1.53 33.36
CA ASP A 597 1.00 -2.93 33.03
C ASP A 597 -0.02 -3.55 32.08
N GLY A 598 -1.25 -3.03 32.02
CA GLY A 598 -2.25 -3.56 31.11
C GLY A 598 -3.61 -2.88 31.10
N ILE A 599 -4.57 -3.57 30.48
CA ILE A 599 -6.00 -3.21 30.44
C ILE A 599 -6.84 -4.27 31.14
N VAL A 600 -7.94 -3.83 31.75
CA VAL A 600 -8.94 -4.63 32.44
C VAL A 600 -10.32 -4.37 31.83
N LEU A 601 -11.11 -5.43 31.68
CA LEU A 601 -12.54 -5.37 31.32
C LEU A 601 -13.39 -5.66 32.55
N LYS A 602 -14.36 -4.77 32.81
CA LYS A 602 -15.32 -4.88 33.91
C LYS A 602 -16.74 -4.91 33.40
N ASN A 603 -17.61 -5.61 34.12
CA ASN A 603 -19.06 -5.54 33.95
C ASN A 603 -19.74 -5.41 35.32
N GLU A 604 -21.06 -5.61 35.38
CA GLU A 604 -21.86 -5.52 36.61
C GLU A 604 -21.38 -6.47 37.73
N SER A 605 -20.65 -7.54 37.40
CA SER A 605 -20.08 -8.52 38.35
C SER A 605 -18.65 -8.20 38.79
N GLY A 606 -18.06 -7.10 38.32
CA GLY A 606 -16.67 -6.71 38.61
C GLY A 606 -15.68 -7.00 37.48
N ILE A 607 -14.41 -7.12 37.82
CA ILE A 607 -13.34 -7.53 36.90
C ILE A 607 -13.56 -8.96 36.45
N TYR A 608 -13.57 -9.21 35.15
CA TYR A 608 -13.77 -10.55 34.59
C TYR A 608 -12.74 -10.96 33.53
N ASP A 609 -11.98 -10.02 32.96
CA ASP A 609 -10.86 -10.30 32.05
C ASP A 609 -9.83 -9.16 32.08
N TRP A 610 -8.56 -9.46 31.82
CA TRP A 610 -7.45 -8.50 31.80
C TRP A 610 -6.29 -8.99 30.94
N SER A 611 -5.48 -8.09 30.40
CA SER A 611 -4.31 -8.42 29.59
C SER A 611 -3.17 -7.45 29.85
N LYS A 612 -1.95 -7.98 29.92
CA LYS A 612 -0.73 -7.18 29.98
C LYS A 612 -0.42 -6.55 28.63
N PHE A 613 0.25 -5.41 28.68
CA PHE A 613 0.81 -4.76 27.51
C PHE A 613 2.11 -5.42 27.08
N GLU A 614 2.23 -5.58 25.77
CA GLU A 614 3.51 -5.77 25.11
C GLU A 614 3.93 -4.42 24.51
N TYR A 615 4.96 -3.83 25.10
CA TYR A 615 5.51 -2.55 24.68
C TYR A 615 6.54 -2.71 23.57
N SER A 616 6.65 -1.69 22.71
CA SER A 616 7.81 -1.50 21.85
C SER A 616 8.38 -0.11 22.03
N ASN A 617 9.70 -0.08 22.17
CA ASN A 617 10.53 1.13 22.22
C ASN A 617 10.78 1.71 20.82
N ILE A 618 10.40 1.00 19.77
CA ILE A 618 10.60 1.38 18.37
C ILE A 618 9.25 1.79 17.79
N PHE A 619 9.22 2.96 17.15
CA PHE A 619 8.12 3.36 16.29
C PHE A 619 8.62 3.41 14.84
N ASN A 620 8.19 2.46 14.01
CA ASN A 620 8.74 2.31 12.66
C ASN A 620 7.78 2.83 11.57
N PHE A 621 6.99 3.87 11.84
CA PHE A 621 6.11 4.47 10.84
C PHE A 621 6.66 5.82 10.40
N PHE A 622 7.22 5.91 9.20
CA PHE A 622 7.91 7.10 8.69
C PHE A 622 7.36 7.54 7.34
N GLY A 623 7.63 8.80 7.02
CA GLY A 623 7.45 9.41 5.69
C GLY A 623 8.74 10.01 5.17
N HIS A 624 8.71 10.80 4.09
CA HIS A 624 9.90 11.50 3.58
C HIS A 624 9.74 13.02 3.49
N LYS A 625 10.84 13.77 3.66
CA LYS A 625 10.89 15.24 3.47
C LYS A 625 10.78 15.61 1.99
N ASN A 626 11.48 14.86 1.13
CA ASN A 626 11.57 14.99 -0.32
C ASN A 626 11.27 13.65 -1.01
N TYR A 627 11.07 13.65 -2.33
CA TYR A 627 10.86 12.39 -3.06
C TYR A 627 12.11 11.49 -2.95
N ASP A 628 11.90 10.18 -2.92
CA ASP A 628 12.97 9.20 -2.85
C ASP A 628 13.64 9.03 -4.23
N GLU A 629 14.93 9.33 -4.30
CA GLU A 629 15.75 9.10 -5.51
C GLU A 629 16.23 7.65 -5.63
N GLY A 630 15.97 6.82 -4.61
CA GLY A 630 16.46 5.46 -4.52
C GLY A 630 17.93 5.37 -4.12
N ALA A 631 18.33 4.21 -3.62
CA ALA A 631 19.70 3.97 -3.19
C ALA A 631 20.06 2.49 -3.24
N LYS A 632 21.30 2.19 -3.63
CA LYS A 632 21.89 0.88 -3.33
C LYS A 632 22.16 0.79 -1.83
N LEU A 633 21.78 -0.31 -1.19
CA LEU A 633 21.94 -0.44 0.26
C LEU A 633 23.40 -0.38 0.71
N TYR A 634 24.29 -1.00 -0.08
CA TYR A 634 25.70 -1.13 0.25
C TYR A 634 26.60 -1.06 -0.99
N GLY A 635 27.81 -0.56 -0.78
CA GLY A 635 28.94 -0.68 -1.68
C GLY A 635 30.04 -1.56 -1.07
N LEU A 636 31.02 -1.92 -1.88
CA LEU A 636 32.25 -2.54 -1.41
C LEU A 636 33.30 -1.44 -1.23
N ASP A 637 33.94 -1.39 -0.05
CA ASP A 637 35.10 -0.53 0.16
C ASP A 637 36.36 -1.11 -0.53
N SER A 638 37.48 -0.40 -0.41
CA SER A 638 38.77 -0.83 -0.99
C SER A 638 39.29 -2.18 -0.45
N ASN A 639 38.70 -2.69 0.63
CA ASN A 639 39.04 -3.96 1.25
C ASN A 639 37.95 -5.03 1.04
N ASN A 640 37.02 -4.82 0.10
CA ASN A 640 35.85 -5.67 -0.17
C ASN A 640 34.92 -5.84 1.05
N LYS A 641 34.91 -4.88 1.98
CA LYS A 641 33.94 -4.88 3.08
C LYS A 641 32.70 -4.09 2.68
N PHE A 642 31.54 -4.61 3.03
CA PHE A 642 30.28 -3.91 2.85
C PHE A 642 30.24 -2.62 3.67
N THR A 643 29.95 -1.51 2.99
CA THR A 643 29.74 -0.19 3.60
C THR A 643 28.43 0.40 3.12
N VAL A 644 27.73 1.13 3.99
CA VAL A 644 26.51 1.84 3.62
C VAL A 644 26.88 2.91 2.58
N THR A 645 26.10 3.02 1.51
CA THR A 645 26.35 4.02 0.47
C THR A 645 25.94 5.42 0.92
N ASP A 646 26.55 6.45 0.34
CA ASP A 646 26.13 7.84 0.57
C ASP A 646 24.67 8.09 0.15
N GLU A 647 24.20 7.41 -0.91
CA GLU A 647 22.79 7.46 -1.32
C GLU A 647 21.88 6.90 -0.24
N ARG A 648 22.26 5.78 0.39
CA ARG A 648 21.49 5.18 1.47
C ARG A 648 21.46 6.08 2.71
N GLU A 649 22.57 6.70 3.07
CA GLU A 649 22.61 7.69 4.15
C GLU A 649 21.71 8.90 3.87
N LYS A 650 21.66 9.39 2.62
CA LYS A 650 20.71 10.45 2.21
C LYS A 650 19.27 9.99 2.32
N GLN A 651 18.97 8.77 1.86
CA GLN A 651 17.64 8.17 1.94
C GLN A 651 17.16 8.05 3.40
N ILE A 652 18.03 7.61 4.32
CA ILE A 652 17.73 7.53 5.75
C ILE A 652 17.45 8.93 6.33
N LYS A 653 18.30 9.92 6.04
CA LYS A 653 18.12 11.32 6.50
C LYS A 653 16.89 12.00 5.92
N ASN A 654 16.36 11.48 4.82
CA ASN A 654 15.13 11.97 4.21
C ASN A 654 13.89 11.57 5.00
N ARG A 655 13.98 10.60 5.93
CA ARG A 655 12.84 10.17 6.75
C ARG A 655 12.31 11.28 7.65
N ILE A 656 11.01 11.24 7.89
CA ILE A 656 10.34 12.00 8.93
C ILE A 656 9.63 11.09 9.92
N TYR A 657 9.66 11.52 11.17
CA TYR A 657 9.10 10.83 12.33
C TYR A 657 8.17 11.79 13.10
N PRO A 658 7.43 11.32 14.13
CA PRO A 658 6.38 12.13 14.77
C PRO A 658 6.83 13.51 15.26
N LYS A 659 8.07 13.64 15.71
CA LYS A 659 8.66 14.93 16.09
C LYS A 659 8.65 15.96 14.96
N ASP A 660 8.97 15.55 13.73
CA ASP A 660 8.92 16.44 12.56
C ASP A 660 7.49 16.95 12.28
N ALA A 661 6.45 16.21 12.71
CA ALA A 661 5.04 16.58 12.59
C ALA A 661 4.48 17.37 13.79
N GLY A 662 5.34 17.77 14.73
CA GLY A 662 4.96 18.58 15.89
C GLY A 662 4.46 17.79 17.09
N TYR A 663 4.70 16.48 17.14
CA TYR A 663 4.45 15.69 18.35
C TYR A 663 5.67 15.78 19.28
N GLU A 664 5.53 16.58 20.35
CA GLU A 664 6.61 16.79 21.34
C GLU A 664 6.75 15.63 22.33
N SER A 665 5.63 14.97 22.65
CA SER A 665 5.59 13.82 23.55
C SER A 665 6.01 12.55 22.83
N ASN A 666 6.95 11.80 23.43
CA ASN A 666 7.23 10.44 22.99
C ASN A 666 6.32 9.46 23.72
N TYR A 667 5.77 8.54 22.95
CA TYR A 667 4.90 7.51 23.48
C TYR A 667 5.53 6.14 23.29
N LEU A 668 5.42 5.31 24.32
CA LEU A 668 5.55 3.88 24.14
C LEU A 668 4.29 3.39 23.44
N ASN A 669 4.50 2.70 22.33
CA ASN A 669 3.44 1.97 21.67
C ASN A 669 3.14 0.73 22.54
N TYR A 670 1.89 0.28 22.58
CA TYR A 670 1.55 -1.02 23.16
C TYR A 670 0.51 -1.79 22.33
N ILE A 671 0.51 -3.11 22.49
CA ILE A 671 -0.62 -3.98 22.17
C ILE A 671 -0.86 -4.97 23.31
N THR A 672 -2.11 -5.35 23.57
CA THR A 672 -2.42 -6.36 24.60
C THR A 672 -1.91 -7.75 24.18
N ASN A 673 -1.30 -8.48 25.12
CA ASN A 673 -0.65 -9.76 24.83
C ASN A 673 -1.66 -10.87 24.46
N LYS A 674 -2.90 -10.80 24.95
CA LYS A 674 -3.98 -11.75 24.64
C LYS A 674 -5.24 -11.05 24.14
N PHE A 675 -6.08 -11.80 23.42
CA PHE A 675 -7.43 -11.37 23.08
C PHE A 675 -8.32 -11.57 24.32
N MET A 676 -9.10 -10.54 24.67
CA MET A 676 -10.01 -10.52 25.82
C MET A 676 -11.45 -10.66 25.36
N GLU A 677 -12.27 -11.36 26.13
CA GLU A 677 -13.66 -11.63 25.77
C GLU A 677 -14.57 -10.47 26.18
N VAL A 678 -15.47 -10.04 25.29
CA VAL A 678 -16.45 -8.98 25.63
C VAL A 678 -17.75 -9.63 26.10
N LYS A 679 -18.08 -9.51 27.40
CA LYS A 679 -19.26 -10.13 28.03
C LYS A 679 -20.05 -9.17 28.91
N GLY A 680 -21.34 -9.07 28.63
CA GLY A 680 -22.29 -8.31 29.44
C GLY A 680 -23.02 -7.25 28.61
N LYS A 681 -23.96 -6.54 29.25
CA LYS A 681 -24.72 -5.45 28.61
C LYS A 681 -23.96 -4.13 28.63
N LYS A 682 -23.23 -3.85 29.70
CA LYS A 682 -22.31 -2.71 29.85
C LYS A 682 -20.93 -3.27 30.23
N VAL A 683 -19.96 -3.06 29.34
CA VAL A 683 -18.56 -3.45 29.56
C VAL A 683 -17.72 -2.18 29.59
N THR A 684 -16.90 -2.03 30.63
CA THR A 684 -16.10 -0.83 30.89
C THR A 684 -14.62 -1.19 30.87
N VAL A 685 -13.79 -0.27 30.33
CA VAL A 685 -12.36 -0.46 30.11
C VAL A 685 -11.58 0.34 31.13
N HIS A 686 -10.69 -0.34 31.86
CA HIS A 686 -9.82 0.25 32.88
C HIS A 686 -8.36 -0.10 32.60
N PHE A 687 -7.45 0.64 33.20
CA PHE A 687 -6.00 0.35 33.15
C PHE A 687 -5.57 -0.11 34.54
N TRP A 688 -4.51 -0.92 34.61
CA TRP A 688 -4.01 -1.43 35.90
C TRP A 688 -2.49 -1.44 35.96
N ARG A 689 -1.99 -1.48 37.20
CA ARG A 689 -0.57 -1.69 37.54
C ARG A 689 -0.46 -2.92 38.42
N ASP A 690 0.42 -3.85 38.06
CA ASP A 690 0.67 -5.10 38.77
C ASP A 690 1.58 -4.82 39.98
N LYS A 691 0.99 -4.37 41.08
CA LYS A 691 1.72 -3.84 42.25
C LYS A 691 2.44 -4.96 43.00
N ASN A 692 1.87 -6.15 43.00
CA ASN A 692 2.37 -7.31 43.74
C ASN A 692 3.12 -8.32 42.84
N ASN A 693 3.20 -8.09 41.53
CA ASN A 693 3.84 -8.94 40.52
C ASN A 693 3.23 -10.35 40.41
N ASP A 694 1.94 -10.51 40.69
CA ASP A 694 1.26 -11.81 40.61
C ASP A 694 0.62 -12.10 39.24
N ASN A 695 0.68 -11.13 38.31
CA ASN A 695 0.06 -11.18 36.97
C ASN A 695 -1.48 -11.24 36.98
N SER A 696 -2.14 -10.83 38.06
CA SER A 696 -3.59 -10.84 38.23
C SER A 696 -4.12 -9.46 38.60
N ALA A 697 -5.03 -8.91 37.80
CA ALA A 697 -5.59 -7.59 38.09
C ALA A 697 -6.59 -7.62 39.24
N THR A 698 -6.37 -6.80 40.26
CA THR A 698 -7.32 -6.56 41.36
C THR A 698 -7.91 -5.14 41.35
N GLU A 699 -8.98 -4.91 42.10
CA GLU A 699 -9.67 -3.61 42.16
C GLU A 699 -8.78 -2.49 42.72
N ASP A 700 -7.89 -2.80 43.66
CA ASP A 700 -6.93 -1.85 44.26
C ASP A 700 -5.72 -1.54 43.36
N GLU A 701 -5.57 -2.27 42.26
CA GLU A 701 -4.54 -2.08 41.25
C GLU A 701 -5.01 -1.27 40.03
N LEU A 702 -6.32 -1.01 39.94
CA LEU A 702 -6.87 -0.17 38.89
C LEU A 702 -6.37 1.26 39.03
N VAL A 703 -5.86 1.81 37.93
CA VAL A 703 -5.34 3.16 37.86
C VAL A 703 -6.28 4.05 37.06
N LYS A 704 -6.56 5.22 37.61
CA LYS A 704 -7.32 6.26 36.92
C LYS A 704 -6.35 7.15 36.16
N ILE A 705 -6.50 7.14 34.84
CA ILE A 705 -5.73 7.95 33.88
C ILE A 705 -6.72 8.66 32.94
N ASP A 706 -6.30 9.76 32.31
CA ASP A 706 -7.10 10.37 31.25
C ASP A 706 -7.00 9.51 29.98
N VAL A 707 -8.08 8.80 29.66
CA VAL A 707 -8.13 7.92 28.49
C VAL A 707 -8.57 8.73 27.29
N THR A 708 -7.68 8.83 26.30
CA THR A 708 -7.93 9.52 25.05
C THR A 708 -8.19 8.54 23.91
N LEU A 709 -9.16 8.88 23.07
CA LEU A 709 -9.52 8.18 21.84
C LEU A 709 -9.36 9.12 20.63
N PRO A 710 -9.13 8.60 19.41
CA PRO A 710 -9.40 9.35 18.18
C PRO A 710 -10.85 9.88 18.16
N THR A 711 -11.03 11.16 17.84
CA THR A 711 -12.33 11.85 17.83
C THR A 711 -12.95 11.89 16.43
N GLN A 712 -12.13 11.92 15.39
CA GLN A 712 -12.50 11.95 13.98
C GLN A 712 -12.97 10.60 13.41
N ARG A 713 -12.72 9.48 14.09
CA ARG A 713 -13.11 8.13 13.62
C ARG A 713 -13.55 7.22 14.75
N ALA A 714 -14.19 6.12 14.39
CA ALA A 714 -14.49 5.04 15.31
C ALA A 714 -13.23 4.26 15.70
N VAL A 715 -13.12 3.93 16.99
CA VAL A 715 -12.21 2.89 17.50
C VAL A 715 -13.00 1.59 17.52
N SER A 716 -12.90 0.80 16.46
CA SER A 716 -13.80 -0.34 16.27
C SER A 716 -13.06 -1.55 15.71
N SER A 717 -13.64 -2.73 15.93
CA SER A 717 -13.18 -3.97 15.29
C SER A 717 -13.73 -4.15 13.87
N ALA A 718 -14.57 -3.21 13.40
CA ALA A 718 -15.09 -3.22 12.04
C ALA A 718 -14.01 -2.83 11.02
N ARG A 719 -14.04 -3.45 9.84
CA ARG A 719 -13.16 -3.17 8.70
C ARG A 719 -13.94 -2.99 7.42
N SER A 720 -13.35 -2.23 6.50
CA SER A 720 -13.69 -2.15 5.08
C SER A 720 -13.68 -3.53 4.41
N SER A 721 -14.78 -4.21 4.06
CA SER A 721 -15.51 -4.12 2.80
C SER A 721 -16.87 -4.80 3.00
N ASN A 722 -17.97 -4.04 2.88
CA ASN A 722 -19.31 -4.45 3.30
C ASN A 722 -19.43 -4.79 4.80
N ILE A 723 -19.69 -3.75 5.59
CA ILE A 723 -20.07 -3.86 7.01
C ILE A 723 -21.19 -4.90 7.24
N SER A 724 -22.00 -5.17 6.21
CA SER A 724 -23.10 -6.14 6.16
C SER A 724 -22.75 -7.60 5.82
N ASP A 725 -21.57 -7.90 5.28
CA ASP A 725 -21.32 -9.22 4.66
C ASP A 725 -20.96 -10.30 5.69
N PHE A 726 -20.43 -9.91 6.86
CA PHE A 726 -20.05 -10.84 7.91
C PHE A 726 -20.96 -10.71 9.14
N LYS A 727 -21.76 -11.76 9.36
CA LYS A 727 -22.68 -11.90 10.50
C LYS A 727 -21.95 -12.29 11.79
N PHE A 728 -21.05 -11.44 12.27
CA PHE A 728 -20.48 -11.57 13.61
C PHE A 728 -20.44 -10.25 14.36
N LYS A 729 -20.33 -10.34 15.70
CA LYS A 729 -20.35 -9.19 16.60
C LYS A 729 -19.15 -8.29 16.35
N LYS A 730 -19.41 -7.02 16.01
CA LYS A 730 -18.38 -5.99 15.93
C LYS A 730 -18.47 -5.12 17.18
N PHE A 731 -17.35 -4.53 17.58
CA PHE A 731 -17.27 -3.76 18.80
C PHE A 731 -16.80 -2.34 18.49
N LEU A 732 -17.35 -1.39 19.24
CA LEU A 732 -16.98 0.02 19.25
C LEU A 732 -16.55 0.40 20.66
N VAL A 733 -15.39 1.04 20.78
CA VAL A 733 -14.93 1.68 22.02
C VAL A 733 -15.25 3.16 21.94
N GLU A 734 -15.93 3.68 22.94
CA GLU A 734 -16.25 5.10 23.04
C GLU A 734 -16.28 5.60 24.49
N LYS A 735 -16.18 6.90 24.64
CA LYS A 735 -16.32 7.59 25.92
C LYS A 735 -17.81 7.86 26.19
N GLU A 736 -18.30 7.48 27.36
CA GLU A 736 -19.69 7.71 27.72
C GLU A 736 -19.96 9.22 27.92
N LYS A 737 -21.10 9.75 27.42
CA LYS A 737 -21.34 11.21 27.32
C LYS A 737 -21.34 11.95 28.67
N ASN A 738 -21.56 11.25 29.77
CA ASN A 738 -21.73 11.84 31.11
C ASN A 738 -20.73 11.32 32.15
N GLU A 739 -19.82 10.42 31.78
CA GLU A 739 -18.85 9.79 32.67
C GLU A 739 -17.49 9.77 31.95
N ASN A 740 -16.38 9.99 32.66
CA ASN A 740 -15.04 9.73 32.09
C ASN A 740 -14.78 8.22 31.88
N GLU A 741 -15.83 7.43 31.74
CA GLU A 741 -15.81 5.99 31.59
C GLU A 741 -15.73 5.61 30.11
N ILE A 742 -14.87 4.64 29.82
CA ILE A 742 -14.69 4.08 28.49
C ILE A 742 -15.50 2.79 28.42
N VAL A 743 -16.40 2.72 27.44
CA VAL A 743 -17.34 1.61 27.28
C VAL A 743 -17.12 0.88 25.95
N ILE A 744 -17.46 -0.41 25.94
CA ILE A 744 -17.50 -1.22 24.72
C ILE A 744 -18.96 -1.49 24.35
N LYS A 745 -19.33 -1.18 23.11
CA LYS A 745 -20.65 -1.44 22.54
C LYS A 745 -20.55 -2.42 21.38
N GLU A 746 -21.56 -3.28 21.25
CA GLU A 746 -21.76 -4.11 20.07
C GLU A 746 -22.45 -3.28 18.98
N ILE A 747 -21.95 -3.35 17.74
CA ILE A 747 -22.45 -2.61 16.57
C ILE A 747 -22.76 -3.52 15.40
#